data_AF-A0A822J448-F1
#
_entry.id   AF-A0A822J448-F1
#
_cell.length_a   1.000
_cell.length_b   1.000
_cell.length_c   1.000
_cell.angle_alpha   90.00
_cell.angle_beta   90.00
_cell.angle_gamma   90.00
#
_symmetry.space_group_name_H-M   'P 1'
#
loop_
_entity.id
_entity.type
_entity.pdbx_description
1 polymer ?
#
loop_
_entity_poly.entity_id
_entity_poly.type
_entity_poly.pdbx_seq_one_letter_code
_entity_poly.pdbx_strand_id
1 'polypeptide(L)'
;MEISKKMEISKNGIFVSALGSMTGQASERLIKKNYRSMNFFKLTFAIVILASAYFAMPVEAAPTNNLVAYWSFNEGAGMVAPDSSGNGNNVRLMNGPVWINGKSGKALRFDGTNDYAVKTSANGIPAKSPFSIVLWANVKSFSNPRWNDLFRKEGSWALQVHPSGKLNLEITGKQDIISNIAVPANVWTHFAVTIEGTTVKFYKNGVLGYTQNQSTIPNAGSNTIDIGGYTSWGTYLNGTLDEVKIYNRSLSADEINVDFLNASIPAPTPTVTITPTPTVTITPTPTVTLTATPTPTATPAPAPTLTPTPTPTPSPTPTPTGKTYYISPSGSNSNLGTLASPWKTFAYAIPKLLPGYTLILMDGTYESSTTGLPAPNCAVNAINGASGNAITMKAQNERKAFLKSSSTSNAFSIKNCVYWNIEGLRFEGGDFSGIGGATFLVYNSNHITLRHLLGAKSNRYGNNQLLSITDSRNVIVEENELYEFHRHGLHSFMSYNVTNRRNYVNSRSYPNIPAYTGGDPDTGDEAISFYGSSDSLAENNIIENILEGFTAHGADDPGTQADNNRYFGDIVIDSKYGGFYADGRYGTVINNSVYRDNLVISNIAGYSDVTLGMHLMNTKNTIIDNMTILLDVPSTSVYGYYSFRQTAGRDATTIPNSVFFTNSLVNSNKGTGFYAGSLANWGFDYANVYGGASRAWFPNDGHVTNSMQTNPSLGTCKVWIPDSSPMKGAGKNGGDIGANILYRYENGVLTNKPLWNPVTGEFPHGAVIAGVNDIIGQSVFDVHKRLNVNANGCAFPSGYGN
;
A
#
# COMPACT_ATOMS: atom_id res chain seq x y z
N MET A 1 -70.04 28.68 -21.54
CA MET A 1 -68.94 28.79 -22.52
C MET A 1 -68.07 27.56 -22.33
N GLU A 2 -68.40 26.37 -22.88
CA GLU A 2 -68.40 25.96 -24.31
C GLU A 2 -67.04 26.23 -24.98
N ILE A 3 -66.33 25.36 -25.72
CA ILE A 3 -66.56 24.09 -26.48
C ILE A 3 -65.14 23.59 -26.87
N SER A 4 -64.68 22.35 -26.58
CA SER A 4 -64.78 21.07 -27.32
C SER A 4 -63.60 20.66 -28.25
N LYS A 5 -63.16 19.39 -28.08
CA LYS A 5 -62.74 18.35 -29.07
C LYS A 5 -61.46 18.62 -29.92
N LYS A 6 -60.59 17.64 -30.24
CA LYS A 6 -60.88 16.31 -30.82
C LYS A 6 -59.66 15.37 -30.81
N MET A 7 -59.97 14.07 -30.76
CA MET A 7 -59.13 12.88 -30.90
C MET A 7 -59.08 12.49 -32.39
N GLU A 8 -57.98 11.93 -32.91
CA GLU A 8 -58.04 11.10 -34.11
C GLU A 8 -57.06 9.92 -34.08
N ILE A 9 -57.63 8.75 -34.34
CA ILE A 9 -57.05 7.41 -34.46
C ILE A 9 -56.98 7.13 -35.96
N SER A 10 -55.93 6.47 -36.44
CA SER A 10 -56.04 5.64 -37.65
C SER A 10 -55.63 4.20 -37.34
N LYS A 11 -56.53 3.27 -37.69
CA LYS A 11 -56.36 1.81 -37.72
C LYS A 11 -56.50 1.38 -39.18
N ASN A 12 -55.69 0.41 -39.58
CA ASN A 12 -55.95 -0.68 -40.53
C ASN A 12 -55.06 -1.83 -39.99
N GLY A 13 -55.49 -2.99 -39.46
CA GLY A 13 -56.38 -4.04 -40.00
C GLY A 13 -55.63 -4.85 -41.07
N ILE A 14 -55.40 -6.17 -41.07
CA ILE A 14 -56.09 -7.35 -40.51
C ILE A 14 -55.20 -8.61 -40.81
N PHE A 15 -55.13 -9.59 -39.88
CA PHE A 15 -54.92 -11.07 -39.99
C PHE A 15 -53.75 -11.65 -40.85
N VAL A 16 -52.96 -12.65 -40.42
CA VAL A 16 -53.31 -14.05 -40.14
C VAL A 16 -52.22 -14.74 -39.28
N SER A 17 -52.66 -15.55 -38.32
CA SER A 17 -51.92 -16.53 -37.52
C SER A 17 -51.53 -17.80 -38.30
N ALA A 18 -50.37 -18.42 -38.02
CA ALA A 18 -50.23 -19.88 -38.01
C ALA A 18 -48.98 -20.35 -37.26
N LEU A 19 -49.21 -21.20 -36.26
CA LEU A 19 -48.24 -22.10 -35.62
C LEU A 19 -47.67 -23.12 -36.62
N GLY A 20 -46.45 -23.56 -36.38
CA GLY A 20 -45.84 -24.69 -37.07
C GLY A 20 -44.59 -25.19 -36.35
N SER A 21 -44.80 -25.94 -35.28
CA SER A 21 -43.82 -26.81 -34.64
C SER A 21 -43.25 -27.85 -35.61
N MET A 22 -41.95 -28.16 -35.54
CA MET A 22 -41.36 -29.51 -35.70
C MET A 22 -39.83 -29.42 -35.53
N THR A 23 -39.30 -29.84 -34.38
CA THR A 23 -38.63 -31.13 -34.10
C THR A 23 -37.29 -31.36 -34.81
N GLY A 24 -36.28 -31.80 -34.04
CA GLY A 24 -35.43 -32.90 -34.49
C GLY A 24 -33.93 -32.61 -34.56
N GLN A 25 -33.19 -33.24 -33.64
CA GLN A 25 -31.74 -33.38 -33.59
C GLN A 25 -31.16 -34.19 -34.77
N ALA A 26 -29.81 -34.17 -34.82
CA ALA A 26 -28.89 -35.17 -35.40
C ALA A 26 -28.61 -35.06 -36.91
N SER A 27 -27.44 -35.39 -37.44
CA SER A 27 -26.08 -35.68 -36.95
C SER A 27 -25.25 -35.98 -38.21
N GLU A 28 -23.97 -35.59 -38.21
CA GLU A 28 -22.84 -36.13 -38.99
C GLU A 28 -22.98 -36.51 -40.49
N ARG A 29 -22.05 -36.04 -41.35
CA ARG A 29 -20.92 -36.82 -41.92
C ARG A 29 -20.36 -36.29 -43.26
N LEU A 30 -19.03 -36.06 -43.22
CA LEU A 30 -17.98 -36.48 -44.15
C LEU A 30 -17.71 -35.76 -45.51
N ILE A 31 -16.51 -35.14 -45.52
CA ILE A 31 -15.32 -35.46 -46.36
C ILE A 31 -15.14 -34.87 -47.78
N LYS A 32 -14.16 -33.94 -47.80
CA LYS A 32 -13.04 -33.76 -48.74
C LYS A 32 -13.31 -33.76 -50.25
N LYS A 33 -13.01 -32.60 -50.87
CA LYS A 33 -12.12 -32.57 -52.05
C LYS A 33 -11.17 -31.38 -51.99
N ASN A 34 -9.92 -31.70 -52.28
CA ASN A 34 -8.69 -31.00 -51.92
C ASN A 34 -8.26 -29.91 -52.89
N TYR A 35 -7.63 -28.87 -52.31
CA TYR A 35 -6.36 -28.25 -52.70
C TYR A 35 -6.09 -27.94 -54.18
N ARG A 36 -5.89 -26.65 -54.48
CA ARG A 36 -4.64 -26.16 -55.08
C ARG A 36 -4.47 -24.65 -54.84
N SER A 37 -3.21 -24.29 -54.56
CA SER A 37 -2.59 -22.96 -54.53
C SER A 37 -3.03 -21.94 -53.47
N MET A 38 -2.46 -22.01 -52.26
CA MET A 38 -1.98 -20.82 -51.53
C MET A 38 -1.11 -21.22 -50.32
N ASN A 39 0.13 -21.62 -50.59
CA ASN A 39 1.18 -21.75 -49.59
C ASN A 39 2.38 -20.95 -50.09
N PHE A 40 2.46 -19.65 -49.80
CA PHE A 40 3.73 -18.91 -49.72
C PHE A 40 3.64 -17.51 -49.06
N PHE A 41 2.58 -17.20 -48.29
CA PHE A 41 2.45 -15.87 -47.63
C PHE A 41 1.78 -15.91 -46.24
N LYS A 42 2.06 -16.94 -45.43
CA LYS A 42 1.62 -17.03 -44.02
C LYS A 42 2.70 -17.60 -43.08
N LEU A 43 3.95 -17.18 -43.24
CA LEU A 43 5.03 -17.51 -42.30
C LEU A 43 5.91 -16.30 -41.94
N THR A 44 5.28 -15.13 -41.74
CA THR A 44 5.94 -13.96 -41.13
C THR A 44 5.02 -13.14 -40.22
N PHE A 45 3.76 -13.56 -40.00
CA PHE A 45 2.78 -12.80 -39.20
C PHE A 45 2.36 -13.49 -37.88
N ALA A 46 2.94 -14.65 -37.56
CA ALA A 46 2.68 -15.39 -36.31
C ALA A 46 3.81 -15.31 -35.28
N ILE A 47 4.89 -14.56 -35.57
CA ILE A 47 6.06 -14.41 -34.66
C ILE A 47 6.10 -13.01 -34.00
N VAL A 48 5.25 -12.06 -34.42
CA VAL A 48 5.16 -10.72 -33.80
C VAL A 48 3.99 -10.60 -32.80
N ILE A 49 3.04 -11.55 -32.80
CA ILE A 49 1.86 -11.52 -31.90
C ILE A 49 2.03 -12.45 -30.67
N LEU A 50 3.17 -13.12 -30.54
CA LEU A 50 3.55 -13.89 -29.33
C LEU A 50 4.59 -13.19 -28.45
N ALA A 51 4.92 -11.91 -28.76
CA ALA A 51 5.95 -11.14 -28.05
C ALA A 51 5.43 -9.91 -27.28
N SER A 52 4.12 -9.64 -27.27
CA SER A 52 3.51 -8.50 -26.56
C SER A 52 2.62 -8.89 -25.37
N ALA A 53 2.61 -10.16 -24.98
CA ALA A 53 1.99 -10.66 -23.76
C ALA A 53 3.05 -11.25 -22.81
N TYR A 54 4.06 -10.45 -22.46
CA TYR A 54 4.85 -10.69 -21.25
C TYR A 54 4.34 -9.74 -20.17
N PHE A 55 3.59 -10.33 -19.24
CA PHE A 55 2.96 -9.75 -18.06
C PHE A 55 3.78 -8.62 -17.40
N ALA A 56 3.22 -7.41 -17.36
CA ALA A 56 3.55 -6.46 -16.31
C ALA A 56 2.82 -6.90 -15.04
N MET A 57 3.46 -7.76 -14.25
CA MET A 57 2.97 -8.14 -12.94
C MET A 57 3.08 -6.95 -11.96
N PRO A 58 2.18 -6.85 -10.97
CA PRO A 58 2.43 -6.20 -9.69
C PRO A 58 3.88 -5.96 -9.26
N VAL A 59 4.26 -4.72 -8.96
CA VAL A 59 5.45 -4.44 -8.15
C VAL A 59 4.99 -4.27 -6.69
N GLU A 60 4.76 -5.38 -5.99
CA GLU A 60 4.79 -5.49 -4.51
C GLU A 60 5.98 -4.67 -3.94
N ALA A 61 5.90 -4.23 -2.69
CA ALA A 61 7.06 -3.67 -2.00
C ALA A 61 8.08 -4.78 -1.73
N ALA A 62 9.38 -4.49 -1.82
CA ALA A 62 10.41 -5.48 -1.47
C ALA A 62 10.08 -6.09 -0.09
N PRO A 63 10.09 -7.42 0.05
CA PRO A 63 9.59 -8.06 1.25
C PRO A 63 10.36 -7.58 2.47
N THR A 64 9.68 -7.29 3.58
CA THR A 64 10.31 -6.98 4.88
C THR A 64 10.15 -8.12 5.89
N ASN A 65 9.23 -9.05 5.64
CA ASN A 65 9.05 -10.25 6.45
C ASN A 65 10.32 -11.12 6.41
N ASN A 66 10.95 -11.23 7.57
CA ASN A 66 12.19 -11.95 7.84
C ASN A 66 13.41 -11.49 7.01
N LEU A 67 13.49 -10.18 6.75
CA LEU A 67 14.71 -9.53 6.32
C LEU A 67 15.74 -9.55 7.46
N VAL A 68 16.93 -10.10 7.19
CA VAL A 68 18.00 -10.32 8.18
C VAL A 68 19.08 -9.25 8.11
N ALA A 69 19.36 -8.77 6.91
CA ALA A 69 20.31 -7.69 6.70
C ALA A 69 19.93 -6.91 5.44
N TYR A 70 20.10 -5.60 5.49
CA TYR A 70 19.89 -4.72 4.35
C TYR A 70 20.86 -3.55 4.36
N TRP A 71 21.76 -3.49 3.38
CA TRP A 71 22.62 -2.34 3.15
C TRP A 71 22.17 -1.63 1.88
N SER A 72 21.54 -0.47 2.05
CA SER A 72 21.08 0.38 0.95
C SER A 72 22.22 1.15 0.28
N PHE A 73 23.35 1.32 0.99
CA PHE A 73 24.49 2.12 0.58
C PHE A 73 24.16 3.57 0.20
N ASN A 74 23.12 4.15 0.81
CA ASN A 74 22.66 5.51 0.54
C ASN A 74 23.33 6.62 1.37
N GLU A 75 24.28 6.28 2.25
CA GLU A 75 24.90 7.22 3.18
C GLU A 75 25.81 8.24 2.47
N GLY A 76 26.46 7.82 1.39
CA GLY A 76 27.27 8.70 0.54
C GLY A 76 28.60 9.19 1.12
N ALA A 77 28.89 8.87 2.39
CA ALA A 77 30.15 9.17 3.06
C ALA A 77 30.35 8.31 4.32
N GLY A 78 31.58 8.30 4.86
CA GLY A 78 31.93 7.59 6.10
C GLY A 78 32.55 6.21 5.88
N MET A 79 32.92 5.55 6.99
CA MET A 79 33.62 4.24 6.99
C MET A 79 32.73 3.07 7.43
N VAL A 80 31.42 3.29 7.56
CA VAL A 80 30.46 2.28 8.02
C VAL A 80 29.24 2.35 7.10
N ALA A 81 28.81 1.20 6.59
CA ALA A 81 27.50 1.06 5.96
C ALA A 81 26.53 0.43 6.98
N PRO A 82 25.48 1.15 7.39
CA PRO A 82 24.50 0.67 8.36
C PRO A 82 23.59 -0.41 7.77
N ASP A 83 23.16 -1.33 8.64
CA ASP A 83 22.14 -2.32 8.35
C ASP A 83 20.75 -1.77 8.65
N SER A 84 19.98 -1.55 7.60
CA SER A 84 18.62 -1.03 7.62
C SER A 84 17.56 -2.09 7.97
N SER A 85 17.94 -3.36 8.15
CA SER A 85 17.01 -4.41 8.60
C SER A 85 16.65 -4.32 10.08
N GLY A 86 17.43 -3.57 10.87
CA GLY A 86 17.27 -3.47 12.33
C GLY A 86 17.99 -4.55 13.14
N ASN A 87 18.73 -5.47 12.50
CA ASN A 87 19.47 -6.55 13.20
C ASN A 87 20.91 -6.16 13.62
N GLY A 88 21.33 -4.92 13.34
CA GLY A 88 22.62 -4.39 13.78
C GLY A 88 23.81 -4.97 13.03
N ASN A 89 23.62 -5.47 11.80
CA ASN A 89 24.67 -5.99 10.93
C ASN A 89 25.46 -4.88 10.21
N ASN A 90 25.73 -3.76 10.87
CA ASN A 90 26.52 -2.67 10.28
C ASN A 90 27.91 -3.19 9.86
N VAL A 91 28.33 -2.89 8.62
CA VAL A 91 29.62 -3.33 8.09
C VAL A 91 30.61 -2.17 8.08
N ARG A 92 31.88 -2.45 8.40
CA ARG A 92 32.97 -1.48 8.33
C ARG A 92 33.65 -1.57 6.96
N LEU A 93 33.87 -0.43 6.32
CA LEU A 93 34.58 -0.33 5.05
C LEU A 93 36.09 -0.41 5.30
N MET A 94 36.76 -1.29 4.55
CA MET A 94 38.18 -1.59 4.68
C MET A 94 38.90 -1.29 3.38
N ASN A 95 40.07 -0.64 3.46
CA ASN A 95 40.99 -0.31 2.35
C ASN A 95 40.51 0.71 1.30
N GLY A 96 39.26 1.19 1.40
CA GLY A 96 38.80 2.38 0.68
C GLY A 96 37.69 2.20 -0.38
N PRO A 97 36.66 1.35 -0.18
CA PRO A 97 35.45 1.41 -1.00
C PRO A 97 34.92 2.84 -1.13
N VAL A 98 34.64 3.26 -2.36
CA VAL A 98 34.26 4.64 -2.67
C VAL A 98 32.75 4.74 -2.87
N TRP A 99 32.12 5.67 -2.15
CA TRP A 99 30.74 6.06 -2.37
C TRP A 99 30.57 6.75 -3.72
N ILE A 100 29.70 6.22 -4.58
CA ILE A 100 29.37 6.79 -5.89
C ILE A 100 27.85 6.86 -6.08
N ASN A 101 27.38 7.45 -7.18
CA ASN A 101 25.96 7.33 -7.55
C ASN A 101 25.66 5.88 -7.96
N GLY A 102 24.62 5.32 -7.37
CA GLY A 102 24.25 3.92 -7.48
C GLY A 102 23.20 3.63 -8.54
N LYS A 103 22.65 2.42 -8.45
CA LYS A 103 21.42 2.05 -9.15
C LYS A 103 20.22 2.80 -8.53
N SER A 104 20.21 2.92 -7.20
CA SER A 104 19.21 3.62 -6.40
C SER A 104 19.95 4.56 -5.43
N GLY A 105 19.95 5.87 -5.72
CA GLY A 105 20.66 6.85 -4.88
C GLY A 105 22.19 6.70 -4.93
N LYS A 106 22.83 6.22 -3.85
CA LYS A 106 24.28 5.98 -3.75
C LYS A 106 24.60 4.48 -3.75
N ALA A 107 25.87 4.15 -3.94
CA ALA A 107 26.38 2.78 -3.94
C ALA A 107 27.84 2.74 -3.52
N LEU A 108 28.35 1.54 -3.21
CA LEU A 108 29.77 1.32 -2.92
C LEU A 108 30.50 0.72 -4.12
N ARG A 109 31.57 1.40 -4.56
CA ARG A 109 32.49 0.92 -5.60
C ARG A 109 33.74 0.33 -4.96
N PHE A 110 34.07 -0.88 -5.38
CA PHE A 110 35.23 -1.68 -4.98
C PHE A 110 36.23 -1.73 -6.13
N ASP A 111 37.51 -1.57 -5.83
CA ASP A 111 38.58 -1.42 -6.83
C ASP A 111 39.09 -2.72 -7.46
N GLY A 112 38.76 -3.87 -6.87
CA GLY A 112 39.21 -5.20 -7.29
C GLY A 112 40.61 -5.59 -6.82
N THR A 113 41.21 -4.83 -5.90
CA THR A 113 42.56 -5.07 -5.37
C THR A 113 42.53 -5.54 -3.93
N ASN A 114 41.89 -4.76 -3.04
CA ASN A 114 41.87 -5.04 -1.61
C ASN A 114 40.66 -4.47 -0.85
N ASP A 115 39.72 -3.82 -1.54
CA ASP A 115 38.51 -3.23 -0.97
C ASP A 115 37.50 -4.30 -0.54
N TYR A 116 36.95 -4.15 0.67
CA TYR A 116 35.80 -4.95 1.14
C TYR A 116 35.08 -4.25 2.31
N ALA A 117 33.89 -4.72 2.64
CA ALA A 117 33.18 -4.33 3.86
C ALA A 117 32.93 -5.56 4.74
N VAL A 118 33.16 -5.44 6.05
CA VAL A 118 33.20 -6.60 6.95
C VAL A 118 32.43 -6.39 8.25
N LYS A 119 31.86 -7.49 8.76
CA LYS A 119 31.35 -7.61 10.13
C LYS A 119 31.69 -9.00 10.67
N THR A 120 32.56 -9.06 11.69
CA THR A 120 33.10 -10.30 12.28
C THR A 120 32.15 -11.04 13.24
N SER A 121 30.98 -10.46 13.53
CA SER A 121 29.98 -11.05 14.43
C SER A 121 28.59 -10.59 14.00
N ALA A 122 28.17 -11.07 12.83
CA ALA A 122 26.87 -10.80 12.26
C ALA A 122 25.77 -11.60 12.97
N ASN A 123 24.65 -10.94 13.20
CA ASN A 123 23.46 -11.47 13.86
C ASN A 123 22.52 -12.07 12.82
N GLY A 124 22.11 -13.32 13.04
CA GLY A 124 20.99 -13.94 12.34
C GLY A 124 21.23 -14.30 10.87
N ILE A 125 22.42 -14.06 10.31
CA ILE A 125 22.74 -14.42 8.91
C ILE A 125 22.59 -15.94 8.76
N PRO A 126 21.68 -16.40 7.88
CA PRO A 126 21.30 -17.80 7.82
C PRO A 126 22.48 -18.66 7.37
N ALA A 127 22.70 -19.75 8.10
CA ALA A 127 23.72 -20.75 7.79
C ALA A 127 23.13 -22.03 7.18
N LYS A 128 21.80 -22.09 7.06
CA LYS A 128 21.04 -23.23 6.56
C LYS A 128 19.85 -22.73 5.75
N SER A 129 19.41 -23.55 4.81
CA SER A 129 18.14 -23.37 4.09
C SER A 129 16.95 -23.29 5.07
N PRO A 130 15.89 -22.50 4.75
CA PRO A 130 15.76 -21.65 3.58
C PRO A 130 16.38 -20.27 3.76
N PHE A 131 16.88 -19.67 2.67
CA PHE A 131 17.32 -18.27 2.66
C PHE A 131 17.40 -17.71 1.25
N SER A 132 17.48 -16.38 1.15
CA SER A 132 17.65 -15.68 -0.13
C SER A 132 18.67 -14.55 -0.01
N ILE A 133 19.40 -14.34 -1.09
CA ILE A 133 20.36 -13.25 -1.28
C ILE A 133 19.87 -12.42 -2.45
N VAL A 134 19.79 -11.10 -2.30
CA VAL A 134 19.35 -10.18 -3.35
C VAL A 134 20.28 -8.96 -3.37
N LEU A 135 20.73 -8.54 -4.55
CA LEU A 135 21.56 -7.35 -4.70
C LEU A 135 21.51 -6.78 -6.11
N TRP A 136 21.90 -5.52 -6.25
CA TRP A 136 22.32 -4.93 -7.52
C TRP A 136 23.83 -4.93 -7.64
N ALA A 137 24.34 -5.32 -8.81
CA ALA A 137 25.77 -5.30 -9.11
C ALA A 137 26.04 -4.66 -10.48
N ASN A 138 27.07 -3.84 -10.55
CA ASN A 138 27.71 -3.41 -11.79
C ASN A 138 29.17 -3.88 -11.76
N VAL A 139 29.42 -5.03 -12.37
CA VAL A 139 30.75 -5.67 -12.36
C VAL A 139 31.56 -5.16 -13.53
N LYS A 140 32.75 -4.58 -13.28
CA LYS A 140 33.57 -3.95 -14.33
C LYS A 140 34.35 -4.97 -15.14
N SER A 141 34.97 -5.94 -14.49
CA SER A 141 35.68 -7.01 -15.17
C SER A 141 35.75 -8.30 -14.34
N PHE A 142 35.80 -9.41 -15.06
CA PHE A 142 36.06 -10.75 -14.56
C PHE A 142 36.92 -11.44 -15.62
N SER A 143 38.06 -11.98 -15.23
CA SER A 143 38.95 -12.69 -16.15
C SER A 143 39.64 -13.79 -15.39
N ASN A 144 39.79 -14.97 -15.99
CA ASN A 144 40.53 -16.09 -15.41
C ASN A 144 41.92 -15.61 -14.91
N PRO A 145 42.30 -15.84 -13.64
CA PRO A 145 41.65 -16.67 -12.60
C PRO A 145 40.81 -15.91 -11.56
N ARG A 146 40.49 -14.64 -11.78
CA ARG A 146 39.86 -13.75 -10.80
C ARG A 146 38.39 -14.08 -10.57
N TRP A 147 38.09 -14.48 -9.35
CA TRP A 147 36.75 -14.52 -8.79
C TRP A 147 36.40 -13.15 -8.20
N ASN A 148 35.15 -12.73 -8.36
CA ASN A 148 34.63 -11.55 -7.67
C ASN A 148 33.67 -12.01 -6.58
N ASP A 149 34.01 -11.78 -5.31
CA ASP A 149 33.09 -11.98 -4.19
C ASP A 149 32.12 -10.81 -4.08
N LEU A 150 30.81 -11.09 -4.20
CA LEU A 150 29.77 -10.09 -4.02
C LEU A 150 29.33 -10.05 -2.55
N PHE A 151 29.06 -11.23 -1.97
CA PHE A 151 28.74 -11.41 -0.56
C PHE A 151 29.21 -12.78 -0.09
N ARG A 152 29.78 -12.85 1.11
CA ARG A 152 30.26 -14.09 1.73
C ARG A 152 29.84 -14.18 3.18
N LYS A 153 29.37 -15.36 3.59
CA LYS A 153 29.37 -15.81 4.98
C LYS A 153 30.50 -16.82 5.14
N GLU A 154 31.56 -16.43 5.85
CA GLU A 154 32.79 -17.21 5.93
C GLU A 154 32.53 -18.67 6.38
N GLY A 155 33.14 -19.61 5.67
CA GLY A 155 33.03 -21.05 5.94
C GLY A 155 31.68 -21.69 5.59
N SER A 156 30.66 -20.90 5.21
CA SER A 156 29.30 -21.37 4.92
C SER A 156 28.96 -21.31 3.44
N TRP A 157 28.83 -20.11 2.88
CA TRP A 157 28.42 -19.90 1.49
C TRP A 157 28.84 -18.51 0.98
N ALA A 158 28.96 -18.36 -0.34
CA ALA A 158 29.25 -17.08 -0.98
C ALA A 158 28.56 -16.94 -2.34
N LEU A 159 28.07 -15.73 -2.61
CA LEU A 159 27.59 -15.32 -3.93
C LEU A 159 28.75 -14.63 -4.67
N GLN A 160 29.13 -15.21 -5.81
CA GLN A 160 30.33 -14.80 -6.53
C GLN A 160 30.08 -14.71 -8.04
N VAL A 161 30.99 -14.04 -8.75
CA VAL A 161 31.12 -14.15 -10.20
C VAL A 161 32.29 -15.08 -10.52
N HIS A 162 31.98 -16.21 -11.16
CA HIS A 162 32.95 -17.17 -11.66
C HIS A 162 33.82 -16.52 -12.76
N PRO A 163 35.11 -16.87 -12.91
CA PRO A 163 35.99 -16.25 -13.91
C PRO A 163 35.54 -16.39 -15.37
N SER A 164 34.60 -17.29 -15.66
CA SER A 164 33.93 -17.39 -16.96
C SER A 164 32.81 -16.34 -17.19
N GLY A 165 32.59 -15.41 -16.26
CA GLY A 165 31.52 -14.42 -16.32
C GLY A 165 30.13 -14.94 -15.97
N LYS A 166 30.04 -16.00 -15.18
CA LYS A 166 28.77 -16.61 -14.77
C LYS A 166 28.53 -16.41 -13.27
N LEU A 167 27.27 -16.22 -12.87
CA LEU A 167 26.90 -16.12 -11.46
C LEU A 167 27.07 -17.48 -10.78
N ASN A 168 27.69 -17.50 -9.61
CA ASN A 168 28.02 -18.72 -8.85
C ASN A 168 27.54 -18.61 -7.40
N LEU A 169 27.03 -19.72 -6.87
CA LEU A 169 26.87 -19.93 -5.44
C LEU A 169 27.90 -20.97 -4.98
N GLU A 170 28.85 -20.53 -4.16
CA GLU A 170 29.82 -21.40 -3.50
C GLU A 170 29.27 -21.87 -2.15
N ILE A 171 29.46 -23.15 -1.84
CA ILE A 171 29.02 -23.78 -0.59
C ILE A 171 30.22 -24.45 0.10
N THR A 172 30.52 -23.98 1.31
CA THR A 172 31.50 -24.52 2.27
C THR A 172 32.96 -24.62 1.80
N GLY A 173 33.31 -23.89 0.75
CA GLY A 173 34.59 -23.93 0.02
C GLY A 173 34.78 -25.21 -0.79
N LYS A 174 33.71 -25.99 -1.02
CA LYS A 174 33.78 -27.36 -1.55
C LYS A 174 32.96 -27.58 -2.81
N GLN A 175 31.92 -26.80 -3.02
CA GLN A 175 31.04 -26.95 -4.17
C GLN A 175 30.71 -25.58 -4.77
N ASP A 176 30.90 -25.47 -6.07
CA ASP A 176 30.44 -24.35 -6.88
C ASP A 176 29.20 -24.75 -7.68
N ILE A 177 28.16 -23.93 -7.60
CA ILE A 177 26.97 -24.01 -8.43
C ILE A 177 27.05 -22.89 -9.45
N ILE A 178 27.80 -23.14 -10.53
CA ILE A 178 27.98 -22.19 -11.62
C ILE A 178 26.71 -22.21 -12.49
N SER A 179 25.93 -21.14 -12.41
CA SER A 179 24.70 -21.00 -13.20
C SER A 179 25.00 -20.80 -14.70
N ASN A 180 23.97 -20.88 -15.54
CA ASN A 180 24.03 -20.42 -16.93
C ASN A 180 23.86 -18.88 -17.07
N ILE A 181 23.66 -18.15 -15.96
CA ILE A 181 23.40 -16.71 -15.97
C ILE A 181 24.70 -15.95 -16.22
N ALA A 182 24.78 -15.32 -17.40
CA ALA A 182 25.88 -14.43 -17.75
C ALA A 182 25.76 -13.09 -17.02
N VAL A 183 26.85 -12.67 -16.38
CA VAL A 183 27.03 -11.37 -15.73
C VAL A 183 27.54 -10.38 -16.78
N PRO A 184 26.75 -9.39 -17.20
CA PRO A 184 27.20 -8.40 -18.18
C PRO A 184 28.21 -7.45 -17.52
N ALA A 185 29.33 -7.20 -18.20
CA ALA A 185 30.32 -6.24 -17.74
C ALA A 185 29.80 -4.80 -17.89
N ASN A 186 30.04 -3.97 -16.88
CA ASN A 186 29.70 -2.54 -16.83
C ASN A 186 28.19 -2.23 -16.92
N VAL A 187 27.32 -3.19 -16.58
CA VAL A 187 25.86 -3.03 -16.62
C VAL A 187 25.28 -3.36 -15.25
N TRP A 188 24.52 -2.42 -14.68
CA TRP A 188 23.72 -2.67 -13.49
C TRP A 188 22.76 -3.83 -13.73
N THR A 189 22.94 -4.89 -12.95
CA THR A 189 22.15 -6.11 -13.03
C THR A 189 21.68 -6.49 -11.64
N HIS A 190 20.40 -6.79 -11.52
CA HIS A 190 19.83 -7.34 -10.31
C HIS A 190 20.04 -8.85 -10.30
N PHE A 191 20.56 -9.37 -9.19
CA PHE A 191 20.75 -10.79 -8.97
C PHE A 191 20.02 -11.21 -7.70
N ALA A 192 19.31 -12.33 -7.79
CA ALA A 192 18.78 -13.02 -6.61
C ALA A 192 19.12 -14.50 -6.65
N VAL A 193 19.39 -15.08 -5.49
CA VAL A 193 19.57 -16.53 -5.31
C VAL A 193 18.71 -16.98 -4.14
N THR A 194 17.84 -17.97 -4.37
CA THR A 194 17.00 -18.57 -3.33
C THR A 194 17.38 -20.00 -3.09
N ILE A 195 17.38 -20.41 -1.82
CA ILE A 195 17.69 -21.78 -1.41
C ILE A 195 16.52 -22.29 -0.56
N GLU A 196 15.96 -23.43 -0.99
CA GLU A 196 14.88 -24.13 -0.30
C GLU A 196 15.12 -25.65 -0.36
N GLY A 197 15.40 -26.25 0.81
CA GLY A 197 15.91 -27.61 0.91
C GLY A 197 17.25 -27.76 0.17
N THR A 198 17.27 -28.62 -0.85
CA THR A 198 18.42 -28.79 -1.75
C THR A 198 18.32 -27.94 -3.01
N THR A 199 17.19 -27.27 -3.26
CA THR A 199 16.98 -26.57 -4.53
C THR A 199 17.52 -25.14 -4.44
N VAL A 200 18.39 -24.80 -5.39
CA VAL A 200 18.95 -23.47 -5.58
C VAL A 200 18.38 -22.88 -6.87
N LYS A 201 17.82 -21.67 -6.81
CA LYS A 201 17.31 -20.94 -7.96
C LYS A 201 18.06 -19.62 -8.11
N PHE A 202 18.49 -19.31 -9.32
CA PHE A 202 19.17 -18.06 -9.65
C PHE A 202 18.29 -17.21 -10.56
N TYR A 203 18.23 -15.92 -10.26
CA TYR A 203 17.43 -14.94 -10.97
C TYR A 203 18.32 -13.81 -11.46
N LYS A 204 17.96 -13.26 -12.62
CA LYS A 204 18.57 -12.06 -13.21
C LYS A 204 17.46 -11.11 -13.60
N ASN A 205 17.51 -9.87 -13.10
CA ASN A 205 16.53 -8.82 -13.40
C ASN A 205 15.08 -9.31 -13.18
N GLY A 206 14.79 -9.86 -12.01
CA GLY A 206 13.47 -10.38 -11.67
C GLY A 206 13.12 -11.76 -12.24
N VAL A 207 13.86 -12.27 -13.23
CA VAL A 207 13.49 -13.49 -13.98
C VAL A 207 14.35 -14.68 -13.57
N LEU A 208 13.70 -15.84 -13.30
CA LEU A 208 14.37 -17.11 -13.04
C LEU A 208 15.19 -17.55 -14.26
N GLY A 209 16.51 -17.68 -14.11
CA GLY A 209 17.41 -18.07 -15.19
C GLY A 209 17.98 -19.49 -15.06
N TYR A 210 18.09 -20.00 -13.82
CA TYR A 210 18.71 -21.29 -13.55
C TYR A 210 18.15 -21.95 -12.30
N THR A 211 18.03 -23.27 -12.30
CA THR A 211 17.68 -24.07 -11.12
C THR A 211 18.57 -25.29 -11.06
N GLN A 212 19.12 -25.59 -9.90
CA GLN A 212 19.92 -26.77 -9.67
C GLN A 212 19.76 -27.26 -8.23
N ASN A 213 19.84 -28.57 -8.04
CA ASN A 213 19.93 -29.13 -6.69
C ASN A 213 21.40 -29.15 -6.23
N GLN A 214 21.65 -28.60 -5.04
CA GLN A 214 22.93 -28.73 -4.34
C GLN A 214 23.06 -30.13 -3.74
N SER A 215 24.25 -30.72 -3.85
CA SER A 215 24.59 -31.99 -3.20
C SER A 215 25.20 -31.79 -1.82
N THR A 216 25.66 -30.57 -1.54
CA THR A 216 26.22 -30.14 -0.26
C THR A 216 25.30 -29.10 0.35
N ILE A 217 25.01 -29.21 1.65
CA ILE A 217 24.19 -28.22 2.37
C ILE A 217 25.15 -27.22 3.03
N PRO A 218 24.83 -25.91 3.03
CA PRO A 218 25.58 -24.94 3.82
C PRO A 218 25.72 -25.36 5.29
N ASN A 219 26.93 -25.17 5.84
CA ASN A 219 27.21 -25.44 7.25
C ASN A 219 27.12 -24.14 8.07
N ALA A 220 27.28 -24.22 9.40
CA ALA A 220 27.16 -23.05 10.29
C ALA A 220 28.08 -21.86 9.92
N GLY A 221 29.27 -22.15 9.37
CA GLY A 221 30.33 -21.17 9.11
C GLY A 221 30.80 -20.42 10.35
N SER A 222 31.54 -19.34 10.15
CA SER A 222 31.75 -18.31 11.17
C SER A 222 30.62 -17.27 11.11
N ASN A 223 30.49 -16.41 12.12
CA ASN A 223 29.57 -15.26 12.07
C ASN A 223 30.20 -14.04 11.37
N THR A 224 31.32 -14.21 10.67
CA THR A 224 31.87 -13.17 9.82
C THR A 224 31.15 -13.13 8.49
N ILE A 225 30.79 -11.92 8.07
CA ILE A 225 30.34 -11.62 6.72
C ILE A 225 31.28 -10.62 6.05
N ASP A 226 31.48 -10.81 4.75
CA ASP A 226 32.22 -9.90 3.89
C ASP A 226 31.38 -9.53 2.67
N ILE A 227 31.47 -8.27 2.25
CA ILE A 227 30.79 -7.71 1.08
C ILE A 227 31.86 -7.11 0.16
N GLY A 228 31.83 -7.49 -1.12
CA GLY A 228 32.74 -6.95 -2.13
C GLY A 228 34.18 -7.50 -2.10
N GLY A 229 34.53 -8.41 -1.19
CA GLY A 229 35.82 -9.10 -1.25
C GLY A 229 36.09 -10.06 -0.10
N TYR A 230 36.95 -11.05 -0.32
CA TYR A 230 37.39 -12.00 0.72
C TYR A 230 38.92 -12.08 0.79
N THR A 231 39.45 -11.59 1.91
CA THR A 231 40.90 -11.38 2.07
C THR A 231 41.69 -12.69 2.08
N SER A 232 41.17 -13.76 2.69
CA SER A 232 41.92 -15.03 2.80
C SER A 232 42.20 -15.69 1.46
N TRP A 233 41.39 -15.43 0.43
CA TRP A 233 41.58 -15.98 -0.91
C TRP A 233 41.99 -14.92 -1.95
N GLY A 234 42.12 -13.66 -1.55
CA GLY A 234 42.48 -12.56 -2.45
C GLY A 234 41.44 -12.31 -3.54
N THR A 235 40.17 -12.62 -3.27
CA THR A 235 39.07 -12.51 -4.23
C THR A 235 38.30 -11.22 -3.97
N TYR A 236 38.57 -10.17 -4.75
CA TYR A 236 38.00 -8.83 -4.56
C TYR A 236 37.13 -8.45 -5.75
N LEU A 237 35.99 -7.80 -5.48
CA LEU A 237 35.11 -7.28 -6.52
C LEU A 237 35.76 -6.09 -7.20
N ASN A 238 35.92 -6.17 -8.52
CA ASN A 238 36.12 -5.00 -9.37
C ASN A 238 34.76 -4.53 -9.90
N GLY A 239 34.08 -3.66 -9.17
CA GLY A 239 32.70 -3.31 -9.50
C GLY A 239 32.01 -2.47 -8.44
N THR A 240 30.69 -2.37 -8.54
CA THR A 240 29.85 -1.58 -7.63
C THR A 240 28.67 -2.43 -7.16
N LEU A 241 28.35 -2.34 -5.87
CA LEU A 241 27.19 -2.99 -5.25
C LEU A 241 26.22 -1.95 -4.72
N ASP A 242 24.94 -2.29 -4.80
CA ASP A 242 23.82 -1.48 -4.32
C ASP A 242 22.71 -2.41 -3.80
N GLU A 243 21.88 -1.92 -2.87
CA GLU A 243 20.67 -2.61 -2.40
C GLU A 243 20.88 -4.07 -1.93
N VAL A 244 21.92 -4.36 -1.14
CA VAL A 244 22.28 -5.72 -0.72
C VAL A 244 21.37 -6.19 0.42
N LYS A 245 20.61 -7.27 0.20
CA LYS A 245 19.60 -7.82 1.12
C LYS A 245 19.77 -9.31 1.36
N ILE A 246 19.58 -9.74 2.61
CA ILE A 246 19.59 -11.15 3.02
C ILE A 246 18.28 -11.49 3.75
N TYR A 247 17.65 -12.59 3.37
CA TYR A 247 16.41 -13.10 3.97
C TYR A 247 16.63 -14.49 4.57
N ASN A 248 16.05 -14.80 5.73
CA ASN A 248 16.10 -16.17 6.30
C ASN A 248 14.99 -17.10 5.77
N ARG A 249 14.48 -16.79 4.58
CA ARG A 249 13.47 -17.58 3.86
C ARG A 249 13.75 -17.57 2.36
N SER A 250 13.16 -18.51 1.64
CA SER A 250 13.13 -18.48 0.18
C SER A 250 12.12 -17.43 -0.26
N LEU A 251 12.55 -16.47 -1.08
CA LEU A 251 11.64 -15.53 -1.74
C LEU A 251 10.91 -16.24 -2.89
N SER A 252 9.69 -15.81 -3.18
CA SER A 252 8.96 -16.20 -4.39
C SER A 252 9.53 -15.49 -5.62
N ALA A 253 9.17 -15.96 -6.82
CA ALA A 253 9.56 -15.28 -8.06
C ALA A 253 8.97 -13.87 -8.15
N ASP A 254 7.73 -13.69 -7.66
CA ASP A 254 7.05 -12.40 -7.66
C ASP A 254 7.76 -11.42 -6.73
N GLU A 255 8.11 -11.84 -5.50
CA GLU A 255 8.87 -11.04 -4.53
C GLU A 255 10.26 -10.60 -5.04
N ILE A 256 10.88 -11.42 -5.89
CA ILE A 256 12.16 -11.08 -6.54
C ILE A 256 11.96 -10.08 -7.68
N ASN A 257 10.93 -10.26 -8.49
CA ASN A 257 10.57 -9.33 -9.56
C ASN A 257 10.21 -7.94 -9.02
N VAL A 258 9.57 -7.96 -7.87
CA VAL A 258 9.22 -6.81 -7.03
C VAL A 258 10.45 -6.04 -6.57
N ASP A 259 11.40 -6.72 -5.93
CA ASP A 259 12.63 -6.09 -5.47
C ASP A 259 13.42 -5.51 -6.65
N PHE A 260 13.45 -6.23 -7.78
CA PHE A 260 14.04 -5.78 -9.03
C PHE A 260 13.42 -4.45 -9.52
N LEU A 261 12.09 -4.33 -9.51
CA LEU A 261 11.42 -3.15 -10.06
C LEU A 261 11.48 -1.93 -9.11
N ASN A 262 11.58 -2.15 -7.79
CA ASN A 262 11.62 -1.10 -6.77
C ASN A 262 12.93 -0.29 -6.71
N ALA A 263 14.07 -0.84 -7.16
CA ALA A 263 15.36 -0.13 -7.15
C ALA A 263 15.50 0.99 -8.21
N SER A 264 14.37 1.50 -8.71
CA SER A 264 14.26 2.65 -9.62
C SER A 264 13.87 3.94 -8.88
N ILE A 265 13.73 3.88 -7.55
CA ILE A 265 13.25 4.96 -6.68
C ILE A 265 14.31 5.14 -5.57
N PRO A 266 15.00 6.30 -5.48
CA PRO A 266 16.03 6.51 -4.46
C PRO A 266 15.43 6.36 -3.05
N ALA A 267 16.04 5.53 -2.20
CA ALA A 267 15.63 5.40 -0.80
C ALA A 267 15.96 6.70 -0.02
N PRO A 268 15.13 7.11 0.96
CA PRO A 268 15.40 8.29 1.77
C PRO A 268 16.69 8.11 2.58
N THR A 269 17.58 9.10 2.50
CA THR A 269 18.84 9.13 3.26
C THR A 269 18.56 9.16 4.76
N PRO A 270 19.16 8.27 5.59
CA PRO A 270 18.97 8.33 7.03
C PRO A 270 19.65 9.59 7.61
N THR A 271 18.87 10.44 8.28
CA THR A 271 19.36 11.60 9.03
C THR A 271 20.18 11.13 10.24
N VAL A 272 21.48 11.43 10.26
CA VAL A 272 22.36 11.12 11.40
C VAL A 272 21.89 11.90 12.64
N THR A 273 21.32 11.18 13.62
CA THR A 273 21.02 11.74 14.94
C THR A 273 22.31 11.75 15.77
N ILE A 274 22.88 12.94 16.00
CA ILE A 274 23.96 13.14 16.96
C ILE A 274 23.41 13.04 18.38
N THR A 275 23.74 11.96 19.09
CA THR A 275 23.48 11.81 20.52
C THR A 275 24.52 12.61 21.33
N PRO A 276 24.12 13.48 22.28
CA PRO A 276 25.09 14.22 23.10
C PRO A 276 25.85 13.28 24.04
N THR A 277 27.18 13.46 24.09
CA THR A 277 28.13 12.69 24.89
C THR A 277 27.85 12.82 26.40
N PRO A 278 27.72 11.72 27.17
CA PRO A 278 27.66 11.77 28.63
C PRO A 278 29.06 12.01 29.24
N THR A 279 29.13 12.90 30.22
CA THR A 279 30.34 13.20 31.00
C THR A 279 30.75 12.00 31.87
N VAL A 280 31.99 11.53 31.73
CA VAL A 280 32.56 10.39 32.47
C VAL A 280 32.89 10.77 33.91
N THR A 281 32.37 9.99 34.88
CA THR A 281 32.87 9.94 36.26
C THR A 281 33.56 8.60 36.47
N ILE A 282 34.81 8.61 36.93
CA ILE A 282 35.69 7.44 37.11
C ILE A 282 35.57 6.86 38.53
N THR A 283 35.53 5.53 38.67
CA THR A 283 35.70 4.80 39.95
C THR A 283 36.46 3.49 39.66
N PRO A 284 37.46 3.08 40.49
CA PRO A 284 38.43 2.06 40.11
C PRO A 284 38.00 0.59 40.35
N THR A 285 38.63 -0.27 39.56
CA THR A 285 38.48 -1.72 39.34
C THR A 285 38.87 -2.63 40.52
N PRO A 286 38.21 -3.79 40.74
CA PRO A 286 38.78 -4.90 41.50
C PRO A 286 39.38 -6.01 40.62
N THR A 287 40.48 -6.58 41.12
CA THR A 287 41.38 -7.59 40.55
C THR A 287 40.75 -8.97 40.39
N VAL A 288 41.08 -9.68 39.29
CA VAL A 288 40.68 -11.08 39.02
C VAL A 288 41.82 -12.05 39.32
N THR A 289 41.50 -13.16 40.02
CA THR A 289 42.41 -14.31 40.26
C THR A 289 41.95 -15.50 39.42
N LEU A 290 42.88 -16.19 38.74
CA LEU A 290 42.61 -17.37 37.90
C LEU A 290 42.74 -18.68 38.70
N THR A 291 41.90 -19.68 38.38
CA THR A 291 42.05 -21.06 38.86
C THR A 291 41.83 -22.07 37.73
N ALA A 292 42.52 -23.21 37.83
CA ALA A 292 42.87 -24.12 36.74
C ALA A 292 41.82 -25.18 36.35
N THR A 293 41.98 -25.64 35.12
CA THR A 293 41.22 -26.62 34.30
C THR A 293 41.24 -28.07 34.83
N PRO A 294 40.14 -28.84 34.70
CA PRO A 294 40.18 -30.30 34.74
C PRO A 294 40.09 -30.99 33.36
N THR A 295 40.77 -32.14 33.29
CA THR A 295 41.06 -33.04 32.16
C THR A 295 39.85 -33.87 31.67
N PRO A 296 39.74 -34.21 30.36
CA PRO A 296 38.60 -34.97 29.82
C PRO A 296 38.68 -36.50 30.04
N THR A 297 37.52 -37.12 30.27
CA THR A 297 37.33 -38.59 30.33
C THR A 297 36.63 -39.09 29.06
N ALA A 298 37.09 -40.21 28.51
CA ALA A 298 36.55 -40.86 27.31
C ALA A 298 35.20 -41.56 27.56
N THR A 299 34.31 -41.53 26.57
CA THR A 299 33.00 -42.23 26.57
C THR A 299 32.92 -43.17 25.34
N PRO A 300 32.38 -44.40 25.46
CA PRO A 300 32.55 -45.46 24.46
C PRO A 300 31.52 -45.44 23.30
N ALA A 301 31.88 -46.16 22.23
CA ALA A 301 31.16 -46.28 20.97
C ALA A 301 29.80 -47.01 21.07
N PRO A 302 28.77 -46.58 20.33
CA PRO A 302 27.50 -47.31 20.26
C PRO A 302 27.47 -48.36 19.12
N ALA A 303 26.78 -49.46 19.43
CA ALA A 303 26.49 -50.64 18.61
C ALA A 303 25.36 -50.38 17.57
N PRO A 304 25.08 -51.30 16.63
CA PRO A 304 24.39 -51.01 15.38
C PRO A 304 22.87 -50.84 15.53
N THR A 305 22.32 -49.97 14.70
CA THR A 305 20.92 -49.53 14.69
C THR A 305 20.02 -50.57 14.02
N LEU A 306 19.05 -51.13 14.77
CA LEU A 306 17.87 -51.78 14.21
C LEU A 306 16.85 -50.72 13.76
N THR A 307 16.26 -50.93 12.61
CA THR A 307 15.23 -50.07 11.98
C THR A 307 13.88 -50.24 12.67
N PRO A 308 13.21 -49.15 13.10
CA PRO A 308 11.77 -49.18 13.36
C PRO A 308 10.99 -48.22 12.44
N THR A 309 10.03 -48.82 11.73
CA THR A 309 8.65 -48.42 11.38
C THR A 309 8.27 -46.92 11.34
N PRO A 310 7.56 -46.45 10.28
CA PRO A 310 7.20 -45.05 10.11
C PRO A 310 6.34 -44.49 11.26
N THR A 311 6.88 -43.46 11.91
CA THR A 311 6.17 -42.60 12.87
C THR A 311 5.15 -41.73 12.12
N PRO A 312 3.90 -41.60 12.59
CA PRO A 312 2.92 -40.71 11.99
C PRO A 312 3.43 -39.26 12.02
N THR A 313 3.22 -38.56 10.91
CA THR A 313 3.55 -37.14 10.67
C THR A 313 3.16 -36.29 11.89
N PRO A 314 4.06 -35.40 12.40
CA PRO A 314 3.64 -34.43 13.40
C PRO A 314 2.55 -33.54 12.80
N SER A 315 1.34 -33.65 13.36
CA SER A 315 0.28 -32.67 13.22
C SER A 315 0.86 -31.27 13.44
N PRO A 316 0.40 -30.23 12.71
CA PRO A 316 0.88 -28.86 12.91
C PRO A 316 0.85 -28.53 14.41
N THR A 317 2.00 -28.10 14.93
CA THR A 317 2.07 -27.55 16.29
C THR A 317 1.02 -26.44 16.37
N PRO A 318 0.03 -26.53 17.25
CA PRO A 318 -1.00 -25.50 17.35
C PRO A 318 -0.31 -24.17 17.63
N THR A 319 -0.59 -23.17 16.79
CA THR A 319 -0.45 -21.75 17.14
C THR A 319 -0.94 -21.60 18.58
N PRO A 320 -0.23 -20.92 19.50
CA PRO A 320 -0.76 -20.72 20.83
C PRO A 320 -2.13 -20.03 20.68
N THR A 321 -3.20 -20.80 20.89
CA THR A 321 -4.57 -20.30 20.88
C THR A 321 -4.66 -19.35 22.06
N GLY A 322 -4.51 -18.06 21.79
CA GLY A 322 -4.73 -17.04 22.80
C GLY A 322 -6.14 -17.20 23.39
N LYS A 323 -6.25 -16.97 24.70
CA LYS A 323 -7.53 -17.13 25.39
C LYS A 323 -8.54 -16.14 24.83
N THR A 324 -9.78 -16.60 24.71
CA THR A 324 -10.92 -15.75 24.37
C THR A 324 -11.69 -15.40 25.63
N TYR A 325 -11.91 -14.11 25.85
CA TYR A 325 -12.73 -13.58 26.94
C TYR A 325 -13.92 -12.80 26.38
N TYR A 326 -14.97 -12.67 27.18
CA TYR A 326 -16.21 -12.00 26.82
C TYR A 326 -16.51 -10.85 27.78
N ILE A 327 -16.98 -9.73 27.24
CA ILE A 327 -17.50 -8.59 28.00
C ILE A 327 -18.91 -8.26 27.53
N SER A 328 -19.82 -7.93 28.45
CA SER A 328 -21.22 -7.60 28.14
C SER A 328 -21.71 -6.47 29.05
N PRO A 329 -22.60 -5.58 28.56
CA PRO A 329 -23.22 -4.55 29.40
C PRO A 329 -24.00 -5.12 30.60
N SER A 330 -24.53 -6.34 30.47
CA SER A 330 -25.22 -7.07 31.54
C SER A 330 -24.33 -8.03 32.33
N GLY A 331 -23.01 -8.02 32.09
CA GLY A 331 -22.05 -8.90 32.76
C GLY A 331 -21.74 -8.52 34.20
N SER A 332 -20.77 -9.21 34.81
CA SER A 332 -20.22 -8.88 36.14
C SER A 332 -18.71 -9.10 36.18
N ASN A 333 -17.97 -8.24 36.88
CA ASN A 333 -16.52 -8.41 37.08
C ASN A 333 -16.17 -9.56 38.04
N SER A 334 -17.16 -10.12 38.75
CA SER A 334 -17.00 -11.37 39.50
C SER A 334 -17.02 -12.62 38.60
N ASN A 335 -17.41 -12.47 37.33
CA ASN A 335 -17.54 -13.59 36.41
C ASN A 335 -16.19 -14.06 35.86
N LEU A 336 -16.19 -15.27 35.28
CA LEU A 336 -14.99 -15.90 34.71
C LEU A 336 -14.53 -15.30 33.37
N GLY A 337 -15.35 -14.47 32.72
CA GLY A 337 -15.06 -13.89 31.41
C GLY A 337 -15.33 -14.86 30.26
N THR A 338 -16.16 -15.89 30.48
CA THR A 338 -16.59 -16.85 29.45
C THR A 338 -17.87 -16.36 28.77
N LEU A 339 -18.28 -16.98 27.66
CA LEU A 339 -19.53 -16.63 26.97
C LEU A 339 -20.75 -16.70 27.89
N ALA A 340 -20.84 -17.72 28.75
CA ALA A 340 -21.94 -17.89 29.71
C ALA A 340 -21.84 -16.99 30.94
N SER A 341 -20.68 -16.39 31.20
CA SER A 341 -20.41 -15.55 32.37
C SER A 341 -19.40 -14.46 31.98
N PRO A 342 -19.85 -13.43 31.23
CA PRO A 342 -18.96 -12.38 30.71
C PRO A 342 -18.61 -11.35 31.79
N TRP A 343 -17.47 -10.68 31.62
CA TRP A 343 -17.09 -9.51 32.41
C TRP A 343 -17.97 -8.30 32.11
N LYS A 344 -17.93 -7.27 32.95
CA LYS A 344 -18.73 -6.05 32.78
C LYS A 344 -17.95 -4.86 32.27
N THR A 345 -16.80 -4.54 32.89
CA THR A 345 -16.12 -3.26 32.64
C THR A 345 -14.80 -3.40 31.89
N PHE A 346 -14.51 -2.44 31.00
CA PHE A 346 -13.24 -2.45 30.25
C PHE A 346 -12.03 -2.24 31.15
N ALA A 347 -12.15 -1.41 32.20
CA ALA A 347 -11.10 -1.22 33.20
C ALA A 347 -10.71 -2.54 33.91
N TYR A 348 -11.64 -3.49 34.02
CA TYR A 348 -11.36 -4.82 34.54
C TYR A 348 -10.79 -5.76 33.48
N ALA A 349 -11.30 -5.70 32.25
CA ALA A 349 -10.93 -6.62 31.17
C ALA A 349 -9.56 -6.32 30.56
N ILE A 350 -9.27 -5.06 30.22
CA ILE A 350 -8.08 -4.65 29.46
C ILE A 350 -6.75 -5.08 30.13
N PRO A 351 -6.54 -4.89 31.45
CA PRO A 351 -5.28 -5.29 32.10
C PRO A 351 -5.01 -6.80 32.11
N LYS A 352 -5.99 -7.64 31.72
CA LYS A 352 -5.88 -9.10 31.69
C LYS A 352 -5.57 -9.67 30.31
N LEU A 353 -5.58 -8.82 29.27
CA LEU A 353 -5.31 -9.26 27.90
C LEU A 353 -3.79 -9.45 27.72
N LEU A 354 -3.41 -10.58 27.12
CA LEU A 354 -2.03 -10.93 26.79
C LEU A 354 -1.88 -11.12 25.26
N PRO A 355 -0.66 -11.05 24.69
CA PRO A 355 -0.43 -11.34 23.27
C PRO A 355 -1.20 -12.56 22.77
N GLY A 356 -1.90 -12.40 21.64
CA GLY A 356 -2.76 -13.40 21.01
C GLY A 356 -4.17 -13.53 21.62
N TYR A 357 -4.45 -12.92 22.78
CA TYR A 357 -5.78 -13.02 23.40
C TYR A 357 -6.82 -12.22 22.61
N THR A 358 -8.06 -12.71 22.69
CA THR A 358 -9.21 -12.05 22.08
C THR A 358 -10.22 -11.63 23.16
N LEU A 359 -10.64 -10.37 23.14
CA LEU A 359 -11.79 -9.87 23.91
C LEU A 359 -12.98 -9.68 22.97
N ILE A 360 -14.01 -10.50 23.15
CA ILE A 360 -15.27 -10.42 22.41
C ILE A 360 -16.26 -9.52 23.17
N LEU A 361 -16.70 -8.46 22.52
CA LEU A 361 -17.77 -7.58 22.99
C LEU A 361 -19.10 -8.15 22.51
N MET A 362 -19.94 -8.58 23.46
CA MET A 362 -21.29 -9.06 23.16
C MET A 362 -22.19 -7.93 22.67
N ASP A 363 -23.32 -8.30 22.07
CA ASP A 363 -24.32 -7.34 21.60
C ASP A 363 -24.79 -6.43 22.75
N GLY A 364 -24.92 -5.14 22.45
CA GLY A 364 -25.43 -4.14 23.39
C GLY A 364 -24.68 -2.81 23.33
N THR A 365 -25.18 -1.86 24.11
CA THR A 365 -24.60 -0.51 24.22
C THR A 365 -23.64 -0.43 25.40
N TYR A 366 -22.45 0.09 25.13
CA TYR A 366 -21.39 0.33 26.10
C TYR A 366 -21.22 1.84 26.27
N GLU A 367 -21.33 2.32 27.50
CA GLU A 367 -21.27 3.74 27.85
C GLU A 367 -20.31 3.97 29.02
N SER A 368 -19.80 5.20 29.15
CA SER A 368 -18.88 5.56 30.22
C SER A 368 -19.47 5.34 31.62
N SER A 369 -20.79 5.49 31.78
CA SER A 369 -21.52 5.38 33.04
C SER A 369 -21.79 3.95 33.50
N THR A 370 -21.73 2.97 32.59
CA THR A 370 -22.15 1.59 32.87
C THR A 370 -20.97 0.61 32.79
N THR A 371 -20.32 0.53 31.64
CA THR A 371 -19.21 -0.39 31.37
C THR A 371 -17.85 0.29 31.40
N GLY A 372 -17.84 1.63 31.43
CA GLY A 372 -16.71 2.40 30.92
C GLY A 372 -16.61 2.26 29.40
N LEU A 373 -15.62 2.93 28.80
CA LEU A 373 -15.29 2.82 27.39
C LEU A 373 -13.88 2.23 27.20
N PRO A 374 -13.62 1.52 26.10
CA PRO A 374 -12.33 0.91 25.86
C PRO A 374 -11.24 1.98 25.65
N ALA A 375 -10.25 1.96 26.54
CA ALA A 375 -9.13 2.87 26.55
C ALA A 375 -7.80 2.16 26.89
N PRO A 376 -7.35 1.15 26.10
CA PRO A 376 -6.04 0.56 26.27
C PRO A 376 -4.92 1.61 26.12
N ASN A 377 -4.06 1.68 27.13
CA ASN A 377 -2.83 2.44 27.12
C ASN A 377 -1.69 1.53 27.57
N CYS A 378 -0.82 1.11 26.65
CA CYS A 378 0.20 0.11 26.94
C CYS A 378 1.38 0.65 27.76
N ALA A 379 1.37 1.95 28.07
CA ALA A 379 2.27 2.56 29.06
C ALA A 379 1.65 2.61 30.48
N VAL A 380 0.37 2.25 30.66
CA VAL A 380 -0.36 2.44 31.92
C VAL A 380 -1.17 1.23 32.35
N ASN A 381 -2.11 0.75 31.52
CA ASN A 381 -3.16 -0.21 31.92
C ASN A 381 -3.35 -1.40 30.96
N ALA A 382 -2.59 -1.46 29.87
CA ALA A 382 -2.62 -2.53 28.89
C ALA A 382 -1.19 -3.03 28.63
N ILE A 383 -1.05 -4.10 27.85
CA ILE A 383 0.25 -4.55 27.35
C ILE A 383 0.23 -4.65 25.83
N ASN A 384 1.40 -4.62 25.22
CA ASN A 384 1.54 -4.82 23.78
C ASN A 384 1.18 -6.25 23.39
N GLY A 385 0.61 -6.42 22.20
CA GLY A 385 0.62 -7.71 21.52
C GLY A 385 2.01 -8.04 20.98
N ALA A 386 2.09 -9.07 20.13
CA ALA A 386 3.32 -9.42 19.43
C ALA A 386 3.04 -9.70 17.96
N SER A 387 4.09 -9.65 17.13
CA SER A 387 3.99 -10.09 15.73
C SER A 387 3.47 -11.53 15.66
N GLY A 388 2.48 -11.77 14.79
CA GLY A 388 1.74 -13.04 14.70
C GLY A 388 0.80 -13.35 15.87
N ASN A 389 0.83 -12.57 16.95
CA ASN A 389 0.01 -12.74 18.16
C ASN A 389 -0.52 -11.37 18.65
N ALA A 390 -1.20 -10.64 17.78
CA ALA A 390 -1.84 -9.38 18.13
C ALA A 390 -2.95 -9.61 19.17
N ILE A 391 -3.16 -8.64 20.07
CA ILE A 391 -4.34 -8.65 20.94
C ILE A 391 -5.53 -8.20 20.11
N THR A 392 -6.63 -8.95 20.15
CA THR A 392 -7.82 -8.64 19.35
C THR A 392 -8.98 -8.20 20.23
N MET A 393 -9.60 -7.06 19.92
CA MET A 393 -10.91 -6.67 20.46
C MET A 393 -11.92 -6.68 19.32
N LYS A 394 -12.98 -7.48 19.44
CA LYS A 394 -13.97 -7.58 18.36
C LYS A 394 -15.40 -7.72 18.85
N ALA A 395 -16.36 -7.33 18.03
CA ALA A 395 -17.76 -7.62 18.32
C ALA A 395 -18.05 -9.13 18.15
N GLN A 396 -18.99 -9.64 18.95
CA GLN A 396 -19.52 -11.00 18.80
C GLN A 396 -20.27 -11.13 17.48
N ASN A 397 -21.20 -10.21 17.25
CA ASN A 397 -21.86 -9.99 15.97
C ASN A 397 -21.45 -8.61 15.47
N GLU A 398 -20.97 -8.55 14.24
CA GLU A 398 -20.45 -7.33 13.64
C GLU A 398 -21.44 -6.15 13.82
N ARG A 399 -20.91 -5.03 14.32
CA ARG A 399 -21.55 -3.73 14.57
C ARG A 399 -22.67 -3.73 15.63
N LYS A 400 -22.92 -4.85 16.31
CA LYS A 400 -23.89 -4.93 17.43
C LYS A 400 -23.29 -4.62 18.80
N ALA A 401 -21.97 -4.59 18.93
CA ALA A 401 -21.29 -3.98 20.06
C ALA A 401 -21.17 -2.47 19.81
N PHE A 402 -22.05 -1.69 20.45
CA PHE A 402 -22.19 -0.26 20.20
C PHE A 402 -21.51 0.57 21.30
N LEU A 403 -20.39 1.20 20.98
CA LEU A 403 -19.65 2.10 21.85
C LEU A 403 -20.20 3.51 21.72
N LYS A 404 -20.78 4.06 22.79
CA LYS A 404 -21.35 5.40 22.77
C LYS A 404 -20.59 6.31 23.72
N SER A 405 -19.90 7.29 23.14
CA SER A 405 -19.18 8.33 23.86
C SER A 405 -20.12 9.19 24.71
N SER A 406 -19.61 9.65 25.85
CA SER A 406 -20.24 10.66 26.70
C SER A 406 -19.39 11.95 26.72
N SER A 407 -19.84 12.95 27.48
CA SER A 407 -19.34 14.33 27.42
C SER A 407 -17.86 14.60 27.77
N THR A 408 -17.06 13.57 27.98
CA THR A 408 -15.67 13.70 28.43
C THR A 408 -14.72 12.63 27.88
N SER A 409 -15.19 11.71 27.03
CA SER A 409 -14.38 10.53 26.64
C SER A 409 -14.56 10.12 25.18
N ASN A 410 -13.49 9.65 24.54
CA ASN A 410 -13.57 8.99 23.23
C ASN A 410 -14.47 7.74 23.34
N ALA A 411 -15.24 7.41 22.29
CA ALA A 411 -15.96 6.12 22.23
C ALA A 411 -14.97 4.94 22.28
N PHE A 412 -13.79 5.13 21.69
CA PHE A 412 -12.65 4.24 21.79
C PHE A 412 -11.35 5.05 21.76
N SER A 413 -10.37 4.65 22.56
CA SER A 413 -9.00 5.14 22.38
C SER A 413 -7.97 4.03 22.57
N ILE A 414 -6.89 4.05 21.80
CA ILE A 414 -5.71 3.20 22.02
C ILE A 414 -4.46 4.07 21.98
N LYS A 415 -3.62 3.94 23.01
CA LYS A 415 -2.46 4.81 23.21
C LYS A 415 -1.19 4.02 23.50
N ASN A 416 -0.07 4.39 22.90
CA ASN A 416 1.24 3.81 23.19
C ASN A 416 1.31 2.28 22.98
N CYS A 417 0.42 1.72 22.16
CA CYS A 417 0.26 0.27 22.03
C CYS A 417 0.84 -0.24 20.72
N VAL A 418 1.26 -1.50 20.74
CA VAL A 418 1.78 -2.22 19.58
C VAL A 418 1.07 -3.55 19.36
N TYR A 419 0.77 -3.90 18.10
CA TYR A 419 0.14 -5.17 17.70
C TYR A 419 -1.25 -5.39 18.30
N TRP A 420 -2.21 -4.55 17.92
CA TRP A 420 -3.62 -4.68 18.30
C TRP A 420 -4.54 -4.68 17.07
N ASN A 421 -5.56 -5.53 17.10
CA ASN A 421 -6.60 -5.64 16.08
C ASN A 421 -7.95 -5.26 16.67
N ILE A 422 -8.66 -4.33 16.04
CA ILE A 422 -9.99 -3.87 16.45
C ILE A 422 -10.97 -4.13 15.31
N GLU A 423 -11.99 -4.96 15.57
CA GLU A 423 -12.83 -5.50 14.50
C GLU A 423 -14.34 -5.39 14.78
N GLY A 424 -15.08 -4.91 13.78
CA GLY A 424 -16.54 -5.03 13.75
C GLY A 424 -17.27 -4.23 14.83
N LEU A 425 -16.67 -3.19 15.42
CA LEU A 425 -17.33 -2.38 16.43
C LEU A 425 -18.17 -1.27 15.78
N ARG A 426 -19.28 -0.89 16.39
CA ARG A 426 -19.99 0.35 16.07
C ARG A 426 -19.63 1.41 17.10
N PHE A 427 -19.40 2.65 16.68
CA PHE A 427 -19.14 3.75 17.59
C PHE A 427 -19.85 5.04 17.20
N GLU A 428 -20.31 5.79 18.21
CA GLU A 428 -20.84 7.14 18.04
C GLU A 428 -20.28 8.12 19.06
N GLY A 429 -20.08 9.37 18.63
CA GLY A 429 -19.80 10.51 19.49
C GLY A 429 -21.06 11.10 20.11
N GLY A 430 -20.87 12.05 21.01
CA GLY A 430 -21.93 12.92 21.53
C GLY A 430 -21.55 14.38 21.39
N ASP A 431 -22.54 15.27 21.36
CA ASP A 431 -22.30 16.72 21.37
C ASP A 431 -22.18 17.24 22.80
N PHE A 432 -21.04 17.86 23.11
CA PHE A 432 -20.80 18.43 24.43
C PHE A 432 -19.74 19.52 24.42
N SER A 433 -19.93 20.55 25.24
CA SER A 433 -18.97 21.64 25.42
C SER A 433 -17.71 21.17 26.14
N GLY A 434 -16.55 21.21 25.48
CA GLY A 434 -15.26 20.88 26.10
C GLY A 434 -14.27 20.22 25.13
N ILE A 435 -13.51 21.08 24.42
CA ILE A 435 -12.30 20.89 23.58
C ILE A 435 -12.25 19.67 22.62
N GLY A 436 -11.84 19.95 21.38
CA GLY A 436 -11.73 19.02 20.25
C GLY A 436 -10.83 17.78 20.48
N GLY A 437 -10.79 16.89 19.48
CA GLY A 437 -10.11 15.59 19.57
C GLY A 437 -10.69 14.60 18.56
N ALA A 438 -10.92 13.35 18.96
CA ALA A 438 -11.54 12.37 18.06
C ALA A 438 -12.64 11.57 18.76
N THR A 439 -13.56 10.98 18.00
CA THR A 439 -14.51 9.99 18.57
C THR A 439 -13.84 8.63 18.76
N PHE A 440 -13.03 8.21 17.78
CA PHE A 440 -12.17 7.05 17.83
C PHE A 440 -10.71 7.50 17.67
N LEU A 441 -9.84 7.18 18.64
CA LEU A 441 -8.47 7.67 18.67
C LEU A 441 -7.43 6.54 18.68
N VAL A 442 -6.51 6.56 17.72
CA VAL A 442 -5.24 5.84 17.76
C VAL A 442 -4.13 6.86 17.97
N TYR A 443 -3.38 6.76 19.06
CA TYR A 443 -2.36 7.75 19.42
C TYR A 443 -1.03 7.09 19.76
N ASN A 444 0.07 7.60 19.19
CA ASN A 444 1.43 7.13 19.44
C ASN A 444 1.55 5.58 19.45
N SER A 445 0.88 4.92 18.49
CA SER A 445 0.74 3.47 18.47
C SER A 445 1.31 2.90 17.17
N ASN A 446 1.64 1.60 17.17
CA ASN A 446 2.30 0.94 16.06
C ASN A 446 1.67 -0.43 15.73
N HIS A 447 1.60 -0.85 14.46
CA HIS A 447 0.99 -2.12 14.06
C HIS A 447 -0.43 -2.29 14.59
N ILE A 448 -1.29 -1.30 14.28
CA ILE A 448 -2.70 -1.31 14.66
C ILE A 448 -3.54 -1.62 13.44
N THR A 449 -4.48 -2.55 13.57
CA THR A 449 -5.42 -2.90 12.49
C THR A 449 -6.84 -2.56 12.91
N LEU A 450 -7.54 -1.75 12.11
CA LEU A 450 -8.93 -1.36 12.29
C LEU A 450 -9.75 -1.89 11.12
N ARG A 451 -10.73 -2.76 11.40
CA ARG A 451 -11.50 -3.46 10.36
C ARG A 451 -12.99 -3.49 10.64
N HIS A 452 -13.80 -3.34 9.59
CA HIS A 452 -15.26 -3.48 9.64
C HIS A 452 -15.96 -2.57 10.67
N LEU A 453 -15.31 -1.47 11.06
CA LEU A 453 -15.88 -0.52 11.99
C LEU A 453 -17.00 0.28 11.32
N LEU A 454 -18.02 0.63 12.11
CA LEU A 454 -19.09 1.55 11.72
C LEU A 454 -19.08 2.75 12.66
N GLY A 455 -18.56 3.88 12.17
CA GLY A 455 -18.51 5.15 12.91
C GLY A 455 -19.61 6.11 12.47
N ALA A 456 -20.24 6.81 13.41
CA ALA A 456 -21.08 7.95 13.10
C ALA A 456 -20.98 9.08 14.14
N LYS A 457 -21.34 10.30 13.78
CA LYS A 457 -21.54 11.45 14.68
C LYS A 457 -20.30 11.83 15.49
N SER A 458 -19.42 12.66 14.92
CA SER A 458 -18.36 13.30 15.72
C SER A 458 -18.92 14.45 16.59
N ASN A 459 -18.19 14.84 17.66
CA ASN A 459 -18.62 15.91 18.56
C ASN A 459 -18.50 17.29 17.89
N ARG A 460 -19.63 17.96 17.66
CA ARG A 460 -19.69 19.22 16.90
C ARG A 460 -19.25 20.47 17.64
N TYR A 461 -19.03 20.41 18.96
CA TYR A 461 -18.66 21.56 19.78
C TYR A 461 -17.20 21.99 19.65
N GLY A 462 -16.37 21.25 18.92
CA GLY A 462 -14.96 21.56 18.75
C GLY A 462 -14.39 20.97 17.48
N ASN A 463 -13.08 21.13 17.28
CA ASN A 463 -12.38 20.49 16.17
C ASN A 463 -12.29 18.98 16.43
N ASN A 464 -13.30 18.19 16.03
CA ASN A 464 -13.40 16.77 16.36
C ASN A 464 -13.49 15.85 15.12
N GLN A 465 -12.47 15.01 14.94
CA GLN A 465 -12.47 14.00 13.89
C GLN A 465 -13.27 12.76 14.31
N LEU A 466 -13.90 12.06 13.36
CA LEU A 466 -14.63 10.84 13.68
C LEU A 466 -13.66 9.70 14.04
N LEU A 467 -12.64 9.46 13.20
CA LEU A 467 -11.54 8.53 13.47
C LEU A 467 -10.21 9.25 13.24
N SER A 468 -9.37 9.32 14.27
CA SER A 468 -8.04 9.93 14.19
C SER A 468 -6.92 8.93 14.48
N ILE A 469 -5.89 8.98 13.66
CA ILE A 469 -4.61 8.29 13.79
C ILE A 469 -3.57 9.38 13.95
N THR A 470 -2.96 9.46 15.12
CA THR A 470 -2.10 10.59 15.49
C THR A 470 -0.78 10.07 16.02
N ASP A 471 0.33 10.60 15.52
CA ASP A 471 1.71 10.23 15.90
C ASP A 471 1.98 8.72 15.82
N SER A 472 1.24 8.01 14.96
CA SER A 472 1.22 6.55 14.91
C SER A 472 1.84 6.02 13.63
N ARG A 473 2.28 4.76 13.64
CA ARG A 473 2.98 4.13 12.52
C ARG A 473 2.41 2.76 12.16
N ASN A 474 2.52 2.34 10.91
CA ASN A 474 2.08 1.01 10.45
C ASN A 474 0.62 0.71 10.88
N VAL A 475 -0.30 1.59 10.52
CA VAL A 475 -1.73 1.46 10.86
C VAL A 475 -2.51 1.09 9.62
N ILE A 476 -3.33 0.05 9.71
CA ILE A 476 -4.23 -0.39 8.63
C ILE A 476 -5.66 -0.03 9.03
N VAL A 477 -6.36 0.70 8.18
CA VAL A 477 -7.79 1.00 8.29
C VAL A 477 -8.47 0.46 7.05
N GLU A 478 -9.13 -0.69 7.20
CA GLU A 478 -9.64 -1.50 6.10
C GLU A 478 -11.13 -1.81 6.24
N GLU A 479 -11.91 -1.55 5.19
CA GLU A 479 -13.32 -1.95 5.09
C GLU A 479 -14.23 -1.35 6.18
N ASN A 480 -13.97 -0.08 6.52
CA ASN A 480 -14.76 0.67 7.50
C ASN A 480 -15.78 1.59 6.83
N GLU A 481 -16.84 1.90 7.56
CA GLU A 481 -17.87 2.84 7.13
C GLU A 481 -17.97 4.00 8.13
N LEU A 482 -17.85 5.24 7.63
CA LEU A 482 -17.80 6.45 8.44
C LEU A 482 -18.86 7.45 7.96
N TYR A 483 -19.81 7.77 8.83
CA TYR A 483 -20.96 8.62 8.52
C TYR A 483 -21.04 9.85 9.43
N GLU A 484 -21.77 10.88 9.00
CA GLU A 484 -22.23 11.97 9.88
C GLU A 484 -21.10 12.64 10.70
N PHE A 485 -20.21 13.37 10.05
CA PHE A 485 -19.13 14.08 10.73
C PHE A 485 -18.98 15.49 10.16
N HIS A 486 -18.59 16.45 11.00
CA HIS A 486 -18.54 17.86 10.63
C HIS A 486 -17.11 18.36 10.36
N ARG A 487 -16.08 17.62 10.80
CA ARG A 487 -14.66 17.93 10.55
C ARG A 487 -14.05 16.90 9.64
N HIS A 488 -13.28 15.96 10.18
CA HIS A 488 -12.64 14.94 9.36
C HIS A 488 -13.27 13.57 9.60
N GLY A 489 -13.42 12.78 8.55
CA GLY A 489 -13.87 11.39 8.64
C GLY A 489 -12.78 10.51 9.21
N LEU A 490 -11.74 10.29 8.41
CA LEU A 490 -10.52 9.57 8.75
C LEU A 490 -9.33 10.52 8.64
N HIS A 491 -8.73 10.84 9.78
CA HIS A 491 -7.63 11.79 9.87
C HIS A 491 -6.35 11.11 10.33
N SER A 492 -5.29 11.25 9.53
CA SER A 492 -3.93 10.88 9.93
C SER A 492 -3.11 12.15 10.16
N PHE A 493 -2.55 12.30 11.35
CA PHE A 493 -1.78 13.47 11.74
C PHE A 493 -0.40 13.06 12.21
N MET A 494 0.64 13.61 11.56
CA MET A 494 2.05 13.32 11.85
C MET A 494 2.34 11.81 11.92
N SER A 495 1.69 11.06 11.03
CA SER A 495 1.70 9.61 11.02
C SER A 495 2.50 9.05 9.85
N TYR A 496 2.91 7.80 9.96
CA TYR A 496 3.81 7.16 8.99
C TYR A 496 3.31 5.78 8.59
N ASN A 497 3.30 5.47 7.30
CA ASN A 497 2.84 4.16 6.82
C ASN A 497 1.43 3.82 7.31
N VAL A 498 0.49 4.72 7.04
CA VAL A 498 -0.95 4.48 7.26
C VAL A 498 -1.55 3.98 5.96
N THR A 499 -2.24 2.85 5.99
CA THR A 499 -2.98 2.30 4.86
C THR A 499 -4.48 2.41 5.09
N ASN A 500 -5.13 3.28 4.31
CA ASN A 500 -6.58 3.40 4.25
C ASN A 500 -7.07 2.66 3.01
N ARG A 501 -7.81 1.56 3.19
CA ARG A 501 -8.26 0.74 2.07
C ARG A 501 -9.71 0.33 2.13
N ARG A 502 -10.40 0.43 0.99
CA ARG A 502 -11.80 0.00 0.83
C ARG A 502 -12.74 0.56 1.91
N ASN A 503 -12.47 1.78 2.38
CA ASN A 503 -13.36 2.45 3.30
C ASN A 503 -14.44 3.21 2.51
N TYR A 504 -15.62 3.34 3.11
CA TYR A 504 -16.68 4.20 2.62
C TYR A 504 -16.90 5.36 3.61
N VAL A 505 -16.80 6.60 3.14
CA VAL A 505 -16.90 7.79 3.97
C VAL A 505 -17.94 8.74 3.40
N ASN A 506 -18.94 9.12 4.20
CA ASN A 506 -19.99 10.04 3.77
C ASN A 506 -20.39 10.98 4.91
N SER A 507 -20.13 12.29 4.77
CA SER A 507 -20.43 13.23 5.85
C SER A 507 -21.93 13.42 6.09
N ARG A 508 -22.77 13.06 5.10
CA ARG A 508 -24.22 13.23 5.10
C ARG A 508 -24.67 14.65 5.44
N SER A 509 -23.88 15.64 5.02
CA SER A 509 -24.16 17.04 5.30
C SER A 509 -24.41 17.31 6.78
N TYR A 510 -23.63 16.65 7.65
CA TYR A 510 -23.76 16.77 9.08
C TYR A 510 -23.28 18.16 9.53
N PRO A 511 -24.21 19.06 9.94
CA PRO A 511 -23.90 20.47 10.03
C PRO A 511 -23.16 20.79 11.32
N ASN A 512 -22.38 21.87 11.28
CA ASN A 512 -21.83 22.51 12.47
C ASN A 512 -22.96 22.98 13.39
N ILE A 513 -22.68 23.04 14.69
CA ILE A 513 -23.56 23.71 15.65
C ILE A 513 -23.14 25.18 15.83
N PRO A 514 -24.02 26.07 16.31
CA PRO A 514 -23.70 27.50 16.44
C PRO A 514 -22.47 27.84 17.29
N ALA A 515 -22.08 26.95 18.21
CA ALA A 515 -20.90 27.11 19.06
C ALA A 515 -19.57 26.90 18.32
N TYR A 516 -19.59 26.30 17.13
CA TYR A 516 -18.40 26.01 16.34
C TYR A 516 -18.43 26.82 15.04
N THR A 517 -17.35 27.59 14.81
CA THR A 517 -17.25 28.55 13.69
C THR A 517 -16.16 28.20 12.68
N GLY A 518 -15.62 26.97 12.72
CA GLY A 518 -14.60 26.50 11.79
C GLY A 518 -15.18 25.64 10.68
N GLY A 519 -14.50 25.53 9.54
CA GLY A 519 -14.90 24.63 8.45
C GLY A 519 -16.15 25.07 7.69
N ASP A 520 -16.65 24.17 6.83
CA ASP A 520 -17.92 24.33 6.14
C ASP A 520 -19.09 24.13 7.12
N PRO A 521 -20.10 25.01 7.11
CA PRO A 521 -21.19 24.94 8.09
C PRO A 521 -22.13 23.75 7.89
N ASP A 522 -22.17 23.16 6.70
CA ASP A 522 -23.24 22.27 6.25
C ASP A 522 -22.74 20.87 5.85
N THR A 523 -21.45 20.59 5.93
CA THR A 523 -20.82 19.32 5.54
C THR A 523 -19.54 19.07 6.31
N GLY A 524 -19.10 17.81 6.33
CA GLY A 524 -17.75 17.50 6.78
C GLY A 524 -16.69 18.19 5.91
N ASP A 525 -15.62 18.66 6.54
CA ASP A 525 -14.52 19.34 5.87
C ASP A 525 -13.69 18.39 5.01
N GLU A 526 -13.17 17.30 5.59
CA GLU A 526 -12.21 16.41 4.92
C GLU A 526 -12.57 14.94 5.15
N ALA A 527 -12.69 14.12 4.11
CA ALA A 527 -13.09 12.73 4.33
C ALA A 527 -11.90 11.84 4.73
N ILE A 528 -10.83 11.78 3.93
CA ILE A 528 -9.60 11.03 4.25
C ILE A 528 -8.40 11.95 4.09
N SER A 529 -7.71 12.24 5.19
CA SER A 529 -6.66 13.26 5.21
C SER A 529 -5.31 12.73 5.71
N PHE A 530 -4.24 13.05 4.99
CA PHE A 530 -2.84 12.88 5.39
C PHE A 530 -2.23 14.23 5.76
N TYR A 531 -2.28 14.56 7.03
CA TYR A 531 -1.82 15.83 7.58
C TYR A 531 -0.42 15.66 8.18
N GLY A 532 0.59 16.27 7.56
CA GLY A 532 2.01 16.06 7.91
C GLY A 532 2.42 14.59 7.95
N SER A 533 1.68 13.73 7.27
CA SER A 533 1.81 12.27 7.30
C SER A 533 2.45 11.79 6.01
N SER A 534 3.28 10.75 6.11
CA SER A 534 4.15 10.33 5.01
C SER A 534 4.17 8.82 4.81
N ASP A 535 4.64 8.40 3.64
CA ASP A 535 4.74 6.99 3.23
C ASP A 535 3.41 6.23 3.40
N SER A 536 2.30 6.95 3.24
CA SER A 536 0.94 6.46 3.50
C SER A 536 0.19 6.20 2.19
N LEU A 537 -0.80 5.32 2.27
CA LEU A 537 -1.51 4.76 1.12
C LEU A 537 -3.01 4.88 1.34
N ALA A 538 -3.70 5.58 0.46
CA ALA A 538 -5.13 5.43 0.23
C ALA A 538 -5.33 4.54 -0.99
N GLU A 539 -6.12 3.48 -0.87
CA GLU A 539 -6.47 2.65 -2.01
C GLU A 539 -7.90 2.12 -2.00
N ASN A 540 -8.54 2.15 -3.17
CA ASN A 540 -9.88 1.62 -3.40
C ASN A 540 -10.95 2.21 -2.47
N ASN A 541 -10.81 3.41 -1.94
CA ASN A 541 -11.82 4.00 -1.04
C ASN A 541 -12.91 4.74 -1.83
N ILE A 542 -14.09 4.87 -1.24
CA ILE A 542 -15.18 5.68 -1.80
C ILE A 542 -15.58 6.77 -0.81
N ILE A 543 -15.65 8.00 -1.30
CA ILE A 543 -16.04 9.18 -0.53
C ILE A 543 -17.27 9.82 -1.19
N GLU A 544 -18.26 10.22 -0.39
CA GLU A 544 -19.45 10.91 -0.87
C GLU A 544 -19.83 12.13 -0.01
N ASN A 545 -20.40 13.15 -0.65
CA ASN A 545 -21.03 14.31 0.02
C ASN A 545 -20.12 14.93 1.09
N ILE A 546 -19.04 15.56 0.65
CA ILE A 546 -17.99 16.11 1.49
C ILE A 546 -17.55 17.48 0.95
N LEU A 547 -16.92 18.33 1.75
CA LEU A 547 -16.24 19.51 1.20
C LEU A 547 -14.99 19.09 0.40
N GLU A 548 -14.04 18.42 1.04
CA GLU A 548 -12.81 17.91 0.43
C GLU A 548 -12.69 16.39 0.58
N GLY A 549 -12.45 15.67 -0.52
CA GLY A 549 -12.41 14.21 -0.53
C GLY A 549 -11.15 13.64 0.12
N PHE A 550 -10.10 13.50 -0.67
CA PHE A 550 -8.79 13.10 -0.18
C PHE A 550 -7.90 14.31 -0.02
N THR A 551 -7.28 14.47 1.15
CA THR A 551 -6.45 15.63 1.42
C THR A 551 -5.02 15.27 1.83
N ALA A 552 -4.06 16.09 1.40
CA ALA A 552 -2.69 16.08 1.85
C ALA A 552 -2.30 17.49 2.28
N HIS A 553 -1.91 17.66 3.54
CA HIS A 553 -1.54 18.97 4.07
C HIS A 553 -0.15 18.95 4.70
N GLY A 554 0.55 20.08 4.56
CA GLY A 554 1.60 20.43 5.51
C GLY A 554 1.00 20.72 6.88
N ALA A 555 1.76 20.52 7.97
CA ALA A 555 1.33 20.88 9.31
C ALA A 555 1.92 22.23 9.76
N ASP A 556 1.27 22.83 10.77
CA ASP A 556 1.61 24.15 11.33
C ASP A 556 3.04 24.20 11.92
N ASP A 557 3.68 23.04 12.14
CA ASP A 557 5.03 22.93 12.68
C ASP A 557 6.11 22.97 11.57
N PRO A 558 7.12 23.85 11.68
CA PRO A 558 8.22 23.93 10.71
C PRO A 558 8.90 22.58 10.48
N GLY A 559 8.84 22.06 9.26
CA GLY A 559 9.44 20.78 8.85
C GLY A 559 8.49 19.58 8.79
N THR A 560 7.22 19.76 9.13
CA THR A 560 6.19 18.70 9.08
C THR A 560 5.46 18.71 7.74
N GLN A 561 6.09 18.08 6.73
CA GLN A 561 5.54 17.96 5.37
C GLN A 561 4.98 16.56 5.13
N ALA A 562 3.91 16.48 4.33
CA ALA A 562 3.46 15.21 3.78
C ALA A 562 4.34 14.80 2.59
N ASP A 563 4.81 13.55 2.60
CA ASP A 563 5.77 13.05 1.61
C ASP A 563 5.46 11.60 1.22
N ASN A 564 5.71 11.26 -0.04
CA ASN A 564 5.59 9.92 -0.62
C ASN A 564 4.23 9.23 -0.37
N ASN A 565 3.14 9.99 -0.37
CA ASN A 565 1.80 9.43 -0.22
C ASN A 565 1.22 8.95 -1.56
N ARG A 566 0.43 7.87 -1.50
CA ARG A 566 -0.13 7.18 -2.67
C ARG A 566 -1.66 7.11 -2.57
N TYR A 567 -2.35 7.37 -3.67
CA TYR A 567 -3.81 7.38 -3.78
C TYR A 567 -4.23 6.60 -5.01
N PHE A 568 -4.68 5.36 -4.86
CA PHE A 568 -4.86 4.43 -5.97
C PHE A 568 -6.25 3.81 -6.04
N GLY A 569 -6.94 3.95 -7.18
CA GLY A 569 -8.27 3.33 -7.34
C GLY A 569 -9.36 3.99 -6.50
N ASP A 570 -9.13 5.22 -6.01
CA ASP A 570 -10.04 5.92 -5.11
C ASP A 570 -11.11 6.70 -5.88
N ILE A 571 -12.32 6.78 -5.30
CA ILE A 571 -13.49 7.42 -5.90
C ILE A 571 -14.03 8.51 -4.98
N VAL A 572 -14.28 9.70 -5.53
CA VAL A 572 -14.98 10.79 -4.84
C VAL A 572 -16.22 11.19 -5.61
N ILE A 573 -17.36 11.27 -4.92
CA ILE A 573 -18.65 11.65 -5.47
C ILE A 573 -19.15 12.88 -4.69
N ASP A 574 -19.57 13.91 -5.42
CA ASP A 574 -20.22 15.10 -4.88
C ASP A 574 -19.38 15.79 -3.80
N SER A 575 -18.11 16.08 -4.14
CA SER A 575 -17.29 17.02 -3.38
C SER A 575 -17.72 18.46 -3.65
N LYS A 576 -17.92 19.25 -2.60
CA LYS A 576 -18.30 20.67 -2.67
C LYS A 576 -17.12 21.59 -2.93
N TYR A 577 -15.87 21.15 -2.78
CA TYR A 577 -14.73 22.01 -3.11
C TYR A 577 -13.68 21.26 -3.92
N GLY A 578 -13.02 20.26 -3.33
CA GLY A 578 -11.97 19.49 -3.99
C GLY A 578 -12.19 18.00 -3.88
N GLY A 579 -12.18 17.28 -5.01
CA GLY A 579 -12.16 15.80 -4.97
C GLY A 579 -10.87 15.29 -4.33
N PHE A 580 -9.74 15.75 -4.87
CA PHE A 580 -8.41 15.56 -4.30
C PHE A 580 -7.79 16.93 -4.02
N TYR A 581 -7.24 17.13 -2.82
CA TYR A 581 -6.74 18.42 -2.37
C TYR A 581 -5.35 18.25 -1.74
N ALA A 582 -4.33 18.85 -2.33
CA ALA A 582 -2.98 18.87 -1.78
C ALA A 582 -2.53 20.31 -1.58
N ASP A 583 -2.05 20.61 -0.38
CA ASP A 583 -1.71 21.97 0.03
C ASP A 583 -0.50 21.96 0.98
N GLY A 584 0.63 22.42 0.43
CA GLY A 584 1.80 22.78 1.22
C GLY A 584 1.55 24.06 2.01
N ARG A 585 1.05 23.93 3.24
CA ARG A 585 0.79 25.04 4.17
C ARG A 585 2.08 25.55 4.81
N TYR A 586 2.09 26.81 5.27
CA TYR A 586 3.18 27.42 6.05
C TYR A 586 4.57 27.34 5.39
N GLY A 587 4.60 27.48 4.06
CA GLY A 587 5.84 27.45 3.27
C GLY A 587 6.41 26.04 3.01
N THR A 588 5.73 24.99 3.48
CA THR A 588 6.05 23.59 3.15
C THR A 588 5.61 23.24 1.73
N VAL A 589 5.98 22.04 1.27
CA VAL A 589 5.47 21.46 0.03
C VAL A 589 5.02 20.02 0.25
N ILE A 590 4.04 19.57 -0.53
CA ILE A 590 3.65 18.16 -0.58
C ILE A 590 4.55 17.45 -1.59
N ASN A 591 5.36 16.51 -1.12
CA ASN A 591 6.40 15.88 -1.93
C ASN A 591 6.02 14.47 -2.40
N ASN A 592 6.52 14.12 -3.59
CA ASN A 592 6.60 12.75 -4.13
C ASN A 592 5.28 11.96 -4.09
N SER A 593 4.15 12.65 -4.16
CA SER A 593 2.83 12.02 -4.08
C SER A 593 2.39 11.50 -5.44
N VAL A 594 1.72 10.34 -5.44
CA VAL A 594 1.23 9.70 -6.68
C VAL A 594 -0.26 9.41 -6.57
N TYR A 595 -1.00 9.87 -7.56
CA TYR A 595 -2.43 9.65 -7.74
C TYR A 595 -2.62 8.79 -8.98
N ARG A 596 -3.20 7.60 -8.86
CA ARG A 596 -3.35 6.67 -9.98
C ARG A 596 -4.74 6.06 -10.03
N ASP A 597 -5.32 5.99 -11.22
CA ASP A 597 -6.58 5.29 -11.46
C ASP A 597 -7.70 5.81 -10.52
N ASN A 598 -7.74 7.13 -10.30
CA ASN A 598 -8.72 7.77 -9.41
C ASN A 598 -9.85 8.42 -10.19
N LEU A 599 -11.02 8.51 -9.55
CA LEU A 599 -12.22 9.08 -10.13
C LEU A 599 -12.80 10.18 -9.25
N VAL A 600 -13.10 11.33 -9.85
CA VAL A 600 -13.92 12.38 -9.22
C VAL A 600 -15.17 12.57 -10.05
N ILE A 601 -16.34 12.54 -9.41
CA ILE A 601 -17.63 12.88 -10.01
C ILE A 601 -18.26 13.95 -9.13
N SER A 602 -18.66 15.08 -9.69
CA SER A 602 -19.45 16.05 -8.93
C SER A 602 -20.47 16.74 -9.83
N ASN A 603 -21.71 16.84 -9.34
CA ASN A 603 -22.78 17.60 -9.97
C ASN A 603 -23.32 18.75 -9.08
N ILE A 604 -22.71 18.96 -7.92
CA ILE A 604 -23.12 19.97 -6.97
C ILE A 604 -22.30 21.26 -7.15
N ALA A 605 -22.98 22.41 -7.02
CA ALA A 605 -22.29 23.69 -6.98
C ALA A 605 -21.36 23.73 -5.78
N GLY A 606 -20.11 24.16 -6.01
CA GLY A 606 -19.11 24.14 -4.97
C GLY A 606 -19.27 25.28 -3.95
N TYR A 607 -18.53 25.16 -2.85
CA TYR A 607 -18.41 26.18 -1.82
C TYR A 607 -17.85 27.47 -2.45
N SER A 608 -18.49 28.61 -2.18
CA SER A 608 -18.17 29.91 -2.81
C SER A 608 -18.20 29.88 -4.35
N ASP A 609 -19.08 29.05 -4.93
CA ASP A 609 -19.26 28.83 -6.38
C ASP A 609 -18.05 28.22 -7.11
N VAL A 610 -17.03 27.75 -6.39
CA VAL A 610 -15.82 27.12 -6.97
C VAL A 610 -15.89 25.60 -6.81
N THR A 611 -15.79 24.87 -7.92
CA THR A 611 -15.69 23.40 -7.91
C THR A 611 -14.38 22.96 -8.53
N LEU A 612 -13.61 22.15 -7.80
CA LEU A 612 -12.31 21.62 -8.22
C LEU A 612 -12.38 20.09 -8.24
N GLY A 613 -12.01 19.47 -9.36
CA GLY A 613 -11.79 18.03 -9.38
C GLY A 613 -10.55 17.66 -8.58
N MET A 614 -9.43 18.33 -8.87
CA MET A 614 -8.18 18.21 -8.13
C MET A 614 -7.51 19.57 -7.93
N HIS A 615 -7.14 19.87 -6.69
CA HIS A 615 -6.40 21.06 -6.30
C HIS A 615 -4.99 20.65 -5.82
N LEU A 616 -3.95 21.23 -6.43
CA LEU A 616 -2.55 21.02 -6.09
C LEU A 616 -1.85 22.36 -5.83
N MET A 617 -1.88 22.83 -4.60
CA MET A 617 -1.12 23.99 -4.15
C MET A 617 0.19 23.55 -3.51
N ASN A 618 1.29 24.15 -3.92
CA ASN A 618 2.60 23.91 -3.32
C ASN A 618 3.02 22.43 -3.32
N THR A 619 2.84 21.72 -4.45
CA THR A 619 3.28 20.32 -4.58
C THR A 619 4.54 20.15 -5.42
N LYS A 620 5.31 19.11 -5.16
CA LYS A 620 6.57 18.82 -5.85
C LYS A 620 6.70 17.34 -6.13
N ASN A 621 7.22 17.01 -7.32
CA ASN A 621 7.34 15.65 -7.83
C ASN A 621 6.01 14.89 -7.76
N THR A 622 4.90 15.59 -8.00
CA THR A 622 3.57 14.98 -7.97
C THR A 622 3.27 14.32 -9.29
N ILE A 623 2.83 13.06 -9.26
CA ILE A 623 2.48 12.28 -10.44
C ILE A 623 0.99 11.97 -10.41
N ILE A 624 0.31 12.23 -11.51
CA ILE A 624 -1.10 11.90 -11.73
C ILE A 624 -1.16 11.02 -12.97
N ASP A 625 -1.76 9.85 -12.84
CA ASP A 625 -1.75 8.80 -13.84
C ASP A 625 -3.15 8.19 -13.97
N ASN A 626 -3.67 8.05 -15.19
CA ASN A 626 -4.98 7.45 -15.46
C ASN A 626 -6.12 8.01 -14.59
N MET A 627 -6.17 9.32 -14.36
CA MET A 627 -7.22 9.91 -13.52
C MET A 627 -8.41 10.36 -14.36
N THR A 628 -9.64 10.15 -13.87
CA THR A 628 -10.87 10.65 -14.51
C THR A 628 -11.58 11.65 -13.62
N ILE A 629 -11.93 12.80 -14.18
CA ILE A 629 -12.67 13.86 -13.52
C ILE A 629 -13.91 14.20 -14.35
N LEU A 630 -15.09 13.98 -13.78
CA LEU A 630 -16.40 14.21 -14.38
C LEU A 630 -17.12 15.30 -13.60
N LEU A 631 -17.16 16.52 -14.15
CA LEU A 631 -17.77 17.68 -13.50
C LEU A 631 -18.96 18.17 -14.32
N ASP A 632 -20.17 17.98 -13.79
CA ASP A 632 -21.40 18.50 -14.35
C ASP A 632 -22.05 19.49 -13.39
N VAL A 633 -21.38 20.63 -13.20
CA VAL A 633 -21.82 21.64 -12.24
C VAL A 633 -22.36 22.88 -12.97
N PRO A 634 -23.38 23.55 -12.40
CA PRO A 634 -23.99 24.71 -13.05
C PRO A 634 -23.10 25.97 -13.07
N SER A 635 -22.01 26.02 -12.30
CA SER A 635 -21.06 27.14 -12.17
C SER A 635 -20.11 27.30 -13.37
N THR A 636 -19.55 28.50 -13.54
CA THR A 636 -18.44 28.78 -14.49
C THR A 636 -17.05 28.68 -13.84
N SER A 637 -16.97 28.72 -12.51
CA SER A 637 -15.71 28.63 -11.75
C SER A 637 -15.37 27.17 -11.43
N VAL A 638 -15.17 26.41 -12.49
CA VAL A 638 -14.96 24.95 -12.43
C VAL A 638 -13.57 24.65 -12.96
N TYR A 639 -12.82 23.84 -12.23
CA TYR A 639 -11.51 23.39 -12.65
C TYR A 639 -11.45 21.88 -12.57
N GLY A 640 -11.15 21.19 -13.68
CA GLY A 640 -10.81 19.77 -13.62
C GLY A 640 -9.58 19.60 -12.74
N TYR A 641 -8.50 20.28 -13.11
CA TYR A 641 -7.27 20.37 -12.35
C TYR A 641 -6.86 21.82 -12.13
N TYR A 642 -6.49 22.14 -10.90
CA TYR A 642 -6.01 23.45 -10.50
C TYR A 642 -4.71 23.32 -9.73
N SER A 643 -3.58 23.55 -10.41
CA SER A 643 -2.26 23.48 -9.78
C SER A 643 -1.52 24.81 -9.84
N PHE A 644 -0.96 25.23 -8.70
CA PHE A 644 -0.13 26.42 -8.65
C PHE A 644 0.87 26.41 -7.48
N ARG A 645 1.85 27.30 -7.60
CA ARG A 645 2.75 27.67 -6.50
C ARG A 645 2.26 28.96 -5.85
N GLN A 646 2.08 28.93 -4.54
CA GLN A 646 1.82 30.13 -3.75
C GLN A 646 3.14 30.89 -3.53
N THR A 647 3.21 32.15 -3.97
CA THR A 647 4.43 32.97 -3.91
C THR A 647 4.36 34.12 -2.91
N ALA A 648 3.21 34.35 -2.28
CA ALA A 648 2.99 35.43 -1.32
C ALA A 648 2.03 35.01 -0.20
N GLY A 649 2.09 35.69 0.94
CA GLY A 649 1.27 35.37 2.11
C GLY A 649 1.86 34.24 2.97
N ARG A 650 1.04 33.72 3.89
CA ARG A 650 1.46 32.75 4.92
C ARG A 650 1.99 31.44 4.32
N ASP A 651 1.38 30.98 3.23
CA ASP A 651 1.72 29.71 2.59
C ASP A 651 2.71 29.87 1.43
N ALA A 652 3.35 31.06 1.31
CA ALA A 652 4.35 31.29 0.29
C ALA A 652 5.54 30.33 0.46
N THR A 653 5.91 29.65 -0.62
CA THR A 653 7.10 28.78 -0.63
C THR A 653 8.10 29.20 -1.69
N THR A 654 9.39 29.08 -1.41
CA THR A 654 10.48 29.25 -2.40
C THR A 654 10.85 27.94 -3.09
N ILE A 655 10.30 26.83 -2.62
CA ILE A 655 10.63 25.49 -3.13
C ILE A 655 10.05 25.34 -4.56
N PRO A 656 10.84 24.89 -5.54
CA PRO A 656 10.35 24.67 -6.90
C PRO A 656 9.26 23.58 -6.95
N ASN A 657 8.05 23.97 -7.38
CA ASN A 657 6.91 23.08 -7.51
C ASN A 657 6.90 22.33 -8.84
N SER A 658 6.42 21.09 -8.80
CA SER A 658 6.32 20.26 -10.00
C SER A 658 5.22 19.21 -9.97
N VAL A 659 4.58 19.04 -11.14
CA VAL A 659 3.43 18.15 -11.33
C VAL A 659 3.41 17.57 -12.74
N PHE A 660 3.15 16.27 -12.86
CA PHE A 660 3.11 15.58 -14.15
C PHE A 660 1.86 14.73 -14.27
N PHE A 661 1.15 14.90 -15.37
CA PHE A 661 -0.08 14.20 -15.69
C PHE A 661 0.17 13.28 -16.88
N THR A 662 -0.31 12.04 -16.78
CA THR A 662 -0.30 11.08 -17.89
C THR A 662 -1.65 10.39 -17.97
N ASN A 663 -2.17 10.19 -19.18
CA ASN A 663 -3.42 9.44 -19.39
C ASN A 663 -4.63 10.00 -18.62
N SER A 664 -4.66 11.31 -18.36
CA SER A 664 -5.72 11.92 -17.54
C SER A 664 -6.89 12.40 -18.40
N LEU A 665 -8.12 12.16 -17.93
CA LEU A 665 -9.37 12.54 -18.57
C LEU A 665 -10.12 13.56 -17.71
N VAL A 666 -10.42 14.72 -18.28
CA VAL A 666 -11.42 15.66 -17.77
C VAL A 666 -12.62 15.67 -18.71
N ASN A 667 -13.80 15.51 -18.16
CA ASN A 667 -15.04 15.82 -18.82
C ASN A 667 -15.79 16.85 -17.96
N SER A 668 -15.71 18.13 -18.33
CA SER A 668 -16.27 19.24 -17.55
C SER A 668 -17.24 20.05 -18.39
N ASN A 669 -18.44 20.29 -17.86
CA ASN A 669 -19.50 20.99 -18.57
C ASN A 669 -19.30 22.52 -18.69
N LYS A 670 -18.36 23.11 -17.92
CA LYS A 670 -17.99 24.54 -17.91
C LYS A 670 -16.57 24.73 -17.33
N GLY A 671 -15.93 25.89 -17.55
CA GLY A 671 -14.71 26.31 -16.84
C GLY A 671 -13.37 25.90 -17.48
N THR A 672 -12.36 25.58 -16.66
CA THR A 672 -11.01 25.21 -17.10
C THR A 672 -10.76 23.71 -16.94
N GLY A 673 -10.26 23.03 -17.98
CA GLY A 673 -9.91 21.61 -17.89
C GLY A 673 -8.69 21.40 -17.02
N PHE A 674 -7.53 21.84 -17.51
CA PHE A 674 -6.26 21.77 -16.80
C PHE A 674 -5.66 23.17 -16.63
N TYR A 675 -5.36 23.54 -15.38
CA TYR A 675 -4.67 24.78 -15.01
C TYR A 675 -3.34 24.48 -14.31
N ALA A 676 -2.26 25.07 -14.81
CA ALA A 676 -0.92 25.04 -14.23
C ALA A 676 -0.33 26.47 -14.14
N GLY A 677 -0.22 27.03 -12.94
CA GLY A 677 0.21 28.42 -12.72
C GLY A 677 1.47 28.54 -11.87
N SER A 678 2.47 29.31 -12.32
CA SER A 678 3.69 29.63 -11.54
C SER A 678 4.50 28.41 -11.07
N LEU A 679 4.37 27.28 -11.76
CA LEU A 679 5.10 26.05 -11.47
C LEU A 679 6.50 26.07 -12.10
N ALA A 680 7.47 25.45 -11.42
CA ALA A 680 8.85 25.41 -11.91
C ALA A 680 9.04 24.36 -13.02
N ASN A 681 8.32 23.24 -12.94
CA ASN A 681 8.34 22.18 -13.95
C ASN A 681 6.99 21.47 -13.96
N TRP A 682 6.37 21.28 -15.11
CA TRP A 682 5.06 20.62 -15.18
C TRP A 682 4.85 20.00 -16.55
N GLY A 683 3.88 19.08 -16.68
CA GLY A 683 3.54 18.54 -17.99
C GLY A 683 2.23 17.77 -18.00
N PHE A 684 1.56 17.81 -19.15
CA PHE A 684 0.40 16.98 -19.45
C PHE A 684 0.74 16.15 -20.69
N ASP A 685 0.71 14.83 -20.57
CA ASP A 685 1.01 13.90 -21.66
C ASP A 685 -0.16 12.92 -21.83
N TYR A 686 -0.62 12.68 -23.05
CA TYR A 686 -1.76 11.78 -23.34
C TYR A 686 -3.02 12.11 -22.51
N ALA A 687 -3.43 13.36 -22.46
CA ALA A 687 -4.59 13.77 -21.67
C ALA A 687 -5.75 14.26 -22.55
N ASN A 688 -6.99 14.12 -22.08
CA ASN A 688 -8.18 14.54 -22.82
C ASN A 688 -9.04 15.50 -22.01
N VAL A 689 -9.50 16.59 -22.62
CA VAL A 689 -10.50 17.49 -22.03
C VAL A 689 -11.71 17.60 -22.94
N TYR A 690 -12.89 17.30 -22.43
CA TYR A 690 -14.15 17.46 -23.15
C TYR A 690 -15.23 18.14 -22.30
N GLY A 691 -16.34 18.54 -22.92
CA GLY A 691 -17.55 19.01 -22.21
C GLY A 691 -17.83 20.51 -22.27
N GLY A 692 -17.03 21.32 -22.96
CA GLY A 692 -17.30 22.77 -23.08
C GLY A 692 -16.55 23.65 -22.08
N ALA A 693 -15.42 23.17 -21.57
CA ALA A 693 -14.43 24.02 -20.89
C ALA A 693 -14.13 25.27 -21.75
N SER A 694 -14.29 26.46 -21.18
CA SER A 694 -13.90 27.73 -21.83
C SER A 694 -12.39 27.80 -22.06
N ARG A 695 -11.62 27.04 -21.27
CA ARG A 695 -10.18 26.84 -21.43
C ARG A 695 -9.84 25.37 -21.19
N ALA A 696 -9.61 24.60 -22.25
CA ALA A 696 -9.19 23.21 -22.08
C ALA A 696 -7.84 23.11 -21.36
N TRP A 697 -6.88 23.94 -21.76
CA TRP A 697 -5.51 23.98 -21.24
C TRP A 697 -5.15 25.42 -20.88
N PHE A 698 -4.60 25.63 -19.68
CA PHE A 698 -4.09 26.93 -19.25
C PHE A 698 -2.78 26.82 -18.45
N PRO A 699 -1.70 27.48 -18.89
CA PRO A 699 -1.54 28.16 -20.18
C PRO A 699 -1.54 27.16 -21.36
N ASN A 700 -1.92 27.63 -22.55
CA ASN A 700 -1.74 26.85 -23.77
C ASN A 700 -0.26 26.91 -24.17
N ASP A 701 0.51 25.89 -23.80
CA ASP A 701 1.97 25.90 -23.82
C ASP A 701 2.53 24.51 -24.18
N GLY A 702 3.80 24.45 -24.60
CA GLY A 702 4.47 23.23 -25.07
C GLY A 702 4.66 22.12 -24.02
N HIS A 703 4.39 22.40 -22.74
CA HIS A 703 4.31 21.36 -21.70
C HIS A 703 3.08 20.44 -21.85
N VAL A 704 2.15 20.75 -22.75
CA VAL A 704 1.00 19.90 -23.11
C VAL A 704 1.33 19.13 -24.39
N THR A 705 1.37 17.79 -24.31
CA THR A 705 1.79 16.91 -25.42
C THR A 705 0.85 15.72 -25.58
N ASN A 706 0.65 15.24 -26.82
CA ASN A 706 -0.20 14.09 -27.15
C ASN A 706 -1.66 14.18 -26.61
N SER A 707 -2.15 15.40 -26.39
CA SER A 707 -3.45 15.63 -25.76
C SER A 707 -4.58 15.86 -26.75
N MET A 708 -5.81 15.58 -26.32
CA MET A 708 -7.03 15.59 -27.12
C MET A 708 -8.12 16.49 -26.51
N GLN A 709 -9.08 16.84 -27.36
CA GLN A 709 -10.36 17.45 -26.95
C GLN A 709 -11.54 16.69 -27.56
N THR A 710 -11.50 15.37 -27.42
CA THR A 710 -12.42 14.44 -28.07
C THR A 710 -13.50 14.01 -27.07
N ASN A 711 -14.75 13.85 -27.54
CA ASN A 711 -15.81 13.29 -26.71
C ASN A 711 -15.41 11.89 -26.22
N PRO A 712 -15.25 11.67 -24.91
CA PRO A 712 -14.79 10.37 -24.40
C PRO A 712 -15.85 9.29 -24.58
N SER A 713 -17.10 9.61 -24.92
CA SER A 713 -18.16 8.64 -25.24
C SER A 713 -18.31 7.55 -24.18
N LEU A 714 -18.20 7.93 -22.90
CA LEU A 714 -18.25 7.00 -21.76
C LEU A 714 -19.63 6.32 -21.59
N GLY A 715 -20.68 6.86 -22.22
CA GLY A 715 -22.04 6.36 -22.09
C GLY A 715 -22.52 6.47 -20.65
N THR A 716 -23.06 5.38 -20.10
CA THR A 716 -23.51 5.33 -18.69
C THR A 716 -22.44 4.86 -17.73
N CYS A 717 -21.28 4.40 -18.22
CA CYS A 717 -20.19 3.90 -17.40
C CYS A 717 -19.34 5.03 -16.83
N LYS A 718 -19.15 5.02 -15.50
CA LYS A 718 -18.42 6.08 -14.80
C LYS A 718 -17.07 5.63 -14.24
N VAL A 719 -16.89 4.34 -13.93
CA VAL A 719 -15.71 3.86 -13.19
C VAL A 719 -14.67 3.14 -14.05
N TRP A 720 -14.90 2.99 -15.35
CA TRP A 720 -13.90 2.49 -16.32
C TRP A 720 -14.13 3.07 -17.71
N ILE A 721 -13.13 2.91 -18.57
CA ILE A 721 -13.19 3.31 -19.98
C ILE A 721 -13.81 2.17 -20.81
N PRO A 722 -15.01 2.37 -21.41
CA PRO A 722 -15.64 1.34 -22.24
C PRO A 722 -14.84 1.01 -23.49
N ASP A 723 -14.94 -0.22 -23.99
CA ASP A 723 -14.23 -0.66 -25.21
C ASP A 723 -14.60 0.15 -26.46
N SER A 724 -15.82 0.71 -26.49
CA SER A 724 -16.29 1.58 -27.58
C SER A 724 -15.78 3.03 -27.47
N SER A 725 -15.15 3.40 -26.35
CA SER A 725 -14.68 4.77 -26.12
C SER A 725 -13.46 5.06 -27.00
N PRO A 726 -13.35 6.26 -27.61
CA PRO A 726 -12.12 6.69 -28.25
C PRO A 726 -10.95 6.88 -27.26
N MET A 727 -11.20 6.84 -25.95
CA MET A 727 -10.14 6.87 -24.94
C MET A 727 -9.51 5.49 -24.71
N LYS A 728 -10.14 4.42 -25.22
CA LYS A 728 -9.64 3.05 -25.09
C LYS A 728 -8.36 2.88 -25.92
N GLY A 729 -7.26 2.51 -25.27
CA GLY A 729 -5.95 2.29 -25.90
C GLY A 729 -5.30 3.54 -26.50
N ALA A 730 -5.86 4.74 -26.30
CA ALA A 730 -5.39 5.98 -26.89
C ALA A 730 -4.28 6.67 -26.09
N GLY A 731 -4.01 6.17 -24.88
CA GLY A 731 -3.01 6.68 -23.96
C GLY A 731 -1.60 6.21 -24.24
N LYS A 732 -0.68 6.67 -23.40
CA LYS A 732 0.73 6.32 -23.44
C LYS A 732 0.90 4.80 -23.39
N ASN A 733 1.78 4.27 -24.25
CA ASN A 733 2.04 2.83 -24.38
C ASN A 733 0.79 1.98 -24.73
N GLY A 734 -0.24 2.59 -25.33
CA GLY A 734 -1.50 1.90 -25.65
C GLY A 734 -2.40 1.67 -24.43
N GLY A 735 -2.17 2.39 -23.33
CA GLY A 735 -3.08 2.43 -22.19
C GLY A 735 -4.36 3.21 -22.50
N ASP A 736 -5.32 3.21 -21.58
CA ASP A 736 -6.52 4.04 -21.70
C ASP A 736 -6.25 5.46 -21.19
N ILE A 737 -6.99 6.45 -21.69
CA ILE A 737 -7.00 7.81 -21.11
C ILE A 737 -8.19 7.90 -20.14
N GLY A 738 -7.86 7.93 -18.85
CA GLY A 738 -8.80 7.89 -17.73
C GLY A 738 -8.67 6.61 -16.90
N ALA A 739 -9.38 6.59 -15.78
CA ALA A 739 -9.30 5.57 -14.75
C ALA A 739 -10.03 4.29 -15.15
N ASN A 740 -9.48 3.15 -14.73
CA ASN A 740 -10.13 1.85 -14.81
C ASN A 740 -10.19 1.19 -13.41
N ILE A 741 -11.23 1.51 -12.64
CA ILE A 741 -11.39 1.10 -11.24
C ILE A 741 -12.24 -0.17 -11.17
N LEU A 742 -11.70 -1.27 -11.68
CA LEU A 742 -12.37 -2.58 -11.71
C LEU A 742 -11.78 -3.57 -10.71
N TYR A 743 -10.46 -3.54 -10.52
CA TYR A 743 -9.73 -4.48 -9.69
C TYR A 743 -9.09 -3.78 -8.50
N ARG A 744 -8.82 -4.55 -7.45
CA ARG A 744 -8.28 -4.03 -6.20
C ARG A 744 -6.82 -3.66 -6.35
N TYR A 745 -6.46 -2.47 -5.91
CA TYR A 745 -5.12 -2.29 -5.36
C TYR A 745 -5.01 -3.00 -4.00
N GLU A 746 -3.89 -3.68 -3.78
CA GLU A 746 -3.51 -4.24 -2.48
C GLU A 746 -2.06 -3.86 -2.19
N ASN A 747 -1.84 -3.00 -1.19
CA ASN A 747 -0.52 -2.48 -0.81
C ASN A 747 0.16 -1.71 -1.96
N GLY A 748 -0.61 -0.91 -2.70
CA GLY A 748 -0.06 -0.07 -3.76
C GLY A 748 0.02 -0.75 -5.13
N VAL A 749 -0.45 -2.00 -5.21
CA VAL A 749 -0.33 -2.88 -6.37
C VAL A 749 -1.68 -3.23 -6.94
N LEU A 750 -1.90 -2.99 -8.23
CA LEU A 750 -3.11 -3.46 -8.89
C LEU A 750 -3.09 -4.99 -9.04
N THR A 751 -4.08 -5.66 -8.47
CA THR A 751 -4.23 -7.12 -8.52
C THR A 751 -5.25 -7.52 -9.58
N ASN A 752 -5.45 -8.82 -9.78
CA ASN A 752 -6.57 -9.37 -10.56
C ASN A 752 -7.82 -9.62 -9.70
N LYS A 753 -7.82 -9.24 -8.42
CA LYS A 753 -8.98 -9.45 -7.55
C LYS A 753 -10.07 -8.42 -7.86
N PRO A 754 -11.33 -8.85 -8.12
CA PRO A 754 -12.43 -7.93 -8.36
C PRO A 754 -12.62 -6.97 -7.20
N LEU A 755 -12.68 -5.66 -7.48
CA LEU A 755 -13.06 -4.67 -6.48
C LEU A 755 -14.54 -4.79 -6.15
N TRP A 756 -15.37 -4.86 -7.18
CA TRP A 756 -16.82 -4.95 -7.11
C TRP A 756 -17.25 -6.42 -7.13
N ASN A 757 -18.39 -6.72 -6.49
CA ASN A 757 -19.00 -8.04 -6.58
C ASN A 757 -19.34 -8.34 -8.06
N PRO A 758 -18.81 -9.41 -8.69
CA PRO A 758 -19.05 -9.70 -10.10
C PRO A 758 -20.52 -9.97 -10.46
N VAL A 759 -21.35 -10.33 -9.48
CA VAL A 759 -22.77 -10.63 -9.68
C VAL A 759 -23.63 -9.40 -9.42
N THR A 760 -23.45 -8.74 -8.27
CA THR A 760 -24.33 -7.65 -7.83
C THR A 760 -23.82 -6.26 -8.20
N GLY A 761 -22.52 -6.12 -8.45
CA GLY A 761 -21.85 -4.82 -8.57
C GLY A 761 -21.54 -4.15 -7.23
N GLU A 762 -21.97 -4.71 -6.10
CA GLU A 762 -21.80 -4.10 -4.79
C GLU A 762 -20.31 -3.93 -4.42
N PHE A 763 -20.04 -2.82 -3.74
CA PHE A 763 -18.74 -2.54 -3.16
C PHE A 763 -18.54 -3.34 -1.85
N PRO A 764 -17.32 -3.75 -1.47
CA PRO A 764 -17.09 -4.44 -0.21
C PRO A 764 -17.58 -3.62 0.99
N HIS A 765 -18.43 -4.22 1.82
CA HIS A 765 -19.00 -3.60 3.02
C HIS A 765 -19.24 -4.63 4.13
N GLY A 766 -19.43 -4.12 5.34
CA GLY A 766 -19.72 -4.96 6.51
C GLY A 766 -21.21 -5.24 6.73
N ALA A 767 -21.56 -5.66 7.94
CA ALA A 767 -22.92 -6.00 8.33
C ALA A 767 -23.88 -4.78 8.39
N VAL A 768 -25.13 -4.96 7.97
CA VAL A 768 -26.16 -3.91 8.02
C VAL A 768 -26.63 -3.65 9.45
N ILE A 769 -26.67 -2.38 9.83
CA ILE A 769 -27.41 -1.84 10.96
C ILE A 769 -28.53 -0.95 10.40
N ALA A 770 -29.76 -1.43 10.54
CA ALA A 770 -30.95 -0.80 9.97
C ALA A 770 -31.10 0.67 10.43
N GLY A 771 -31.36 1.56 9.47
CA GLY A 771 -31.49 2.99 9.66
C GLY A 771 -30.18 3.74 9.87
N VAL A 772 -29.03 3.05 9.83
CA VAL A 772 -27.71 3.67 10.04
C VAL A 772 -26.89 3.63 8.75
N ASN A 773 -26.62 2.43 8.25
CA ASN A 773 -25.76 2.26 7.08
C ASN A 773 -26.46 1.60 5.89
N ASP A 774 -27.79 1.60 5.85
CA ASP A 774 -28.63 1.14 4.73
C ASP A 774 -29.53 2.26 4.17
N ILE A 775 -29.17 3.53 4.43
CA ILE A 775 -29.90 4.69 3.92
C ILE A 775 -29.68 4.79 2.41
N ILE A 776 -30.79 4.68 1.66
CA ILE A 776 -30.79 4.79 0.19
C ILE A 776 -30.21 6.14 -0.24
N GLY A 777 -29.29 6.10 -1.19
CA GLY A 777 -28.59 7.24 -1.75
C GLY A 777 -27.44 7.76 -0.90
N GLN A 778 -27.22 7.23 0.30
CA GLN A 778 -26.28 7.79 1.29
C GLN A 778 -25.49 6.70 2.04
N SER A 779 -25.42 5.50 1.47
CA SER A 779 -24.70 4.37 2.05
C SER A 779 -23.92 3.59 1.01
N VAL A 780 -23.01 2.75 1.50
CA VAL A 780 -22.16 1.89 0.67
C VAL A 780 -22.96 0.86 -0.14
N PHE A 781 -24.12 0.42 0.34
CA PHE A 781 -24.87 -0.71 -0.26
C PHE A 781 -25.39 -0.40 -1.66
N ASP A 782 -25.81 0.84 -1.91
CA ASP A 782 -26.34 1.25 -3.20
C ASP A 782 -25.40 2.17 -3.98
N VAL A 783 -24.13 2.29 -3.55
CA VAL A 783 -23.12 3.10 -4.23
C VAL A 783 -22.86 2.65 -5.67
N HIS A 784 -22.89 1.32 -5.89
CA HIS A 784 -22.77 0.73 -7.22
C HIS A 784 -23.85 1.22 -8.18
N LYS A 785 -25.08 1.49 -7.69
CA LYS A 785 -26.18 2.02 -8.51
C LYS A 785 -25.94 3.48 -8.90
N ARG A 786 -25.40 4.29 -7.98
CA ARG A 786 -25.05 5.70 -8.25
C ARG A 786 -23.88 5.85 -9.22
N LEU A 787 -22.92 4.92 -9.13
CA LEU A 787 -21.76 4.82 -10.01
C LEU A 787 -22.03 4.05 -11.31
N ASN A 788 -23.23 3.48 -11.47
CA ASN A 788 -23.60 2.61 -12.59
C ASN A 788 -22.67 1.38 -12.74
N VAL A 789 -22.16 0.81 -11.65
CA VAL A 789 -21.37 -0.41 -11.70
C VAL A 789 -22.30 -1.61 -11.78
N ASN A 790 -22.26 -2.33 -12.92
CA ASN A 790 -23.18 -3.41 -13.22
C ASN A 790 -24.66 -3.01 -13.10
N ALA A 791 -24.94 -1.75 -13.41
CA ALA A 791 -26.25 -1.13 -13.26
C ALA A 791 -26.51 -0.14 -14.41
N ASN A 792 -27.78 0.16 -14.68
CA ASN A 792 -28.20 1.20 -15.63
C ASN A 792 -27.52 1.10 -17.01
N GLY A 793 -27.40 -0.12 -17.54
CA GLY A 793 -26.83 -0.38 -18.88
C GLY A 793 -25.30 -0.39 -18.94
N CYS A 794 -24.61 -0.24 -17.82
CA CYS A 794 -23.16 -0.33 -17.73
C CYS A 794 -22.74 -1.69 -17.13
N ALA A 795 -22.71 -2.71 -17.99
CA ALA A 795 -22.32 -4.08 -17.61
C ALA A 795 -20.79 -4.23 -17.54
N PHE A 796 -20.30 -5.10 -16.67
CA PHE A 796 -18.86 -5.35 -16.56
C PHE A 796 -18.22 -5.81 -17.89
N PRO A 797 -16.94 -5.50 -18.12
CA PRO A 797 -16.20 -6.03 -19.25
C PRO A 797 -16.17 -7.57 -19.25
N SER A 798 -16.04 -8.15 -20.45
CA SER A 798 -15.92 -9.59 -20.62
C SER A 798 -14.74 -10.15 -19.82
N GLY A 799 -14.98 -11.20 -19.04
CA GLY A 799 -13.95 -11.85 -18.21
C GLY A 799 -13.79 -11.26 -16.81
N TYR A 800 -14.53 -10.22 -16.44
CA TYR A 800 -14.48 -9.67 -15.09
C TYR A 800 -14.93 -10.70 -14.04
N GLY A 801 -14.06 -10.98 -13.08
CA GLY A 801 -14.32 -11.92 -11.99
C GLY A 801 -14.20 -13.41 -12.33
N ASN A 802 -13.70 -13.75 -13.54
CA ASN A 802 -13.43 -15.13 -13.97
C ASN A 802 -11.98 -15.56 -13.72
#